data_AF-A0A8C8FJ16-F1
#
_entry.id   AF-A0A8C8FJ16-F1
#
_cell.length_a   1.000
_cell.length_b   1.000
_cell.length_c   1.000
_cell.angle_alpha   90.00
_cell.angle_beta   90.00
_cell.angle_gamma   90.00
#
_symmetry.space_group_name_H-M   'P 1'
#
loop_
_entity.id
_entity.type
_entity.pdbx_description
1 polymer ?
#
loop_
_entity_poly.entity_id
_entity_poly.type
_entity_poly.pdbx_seq_one_letter_code
_entity_poly.pdbx_strand_id
1 'polypeptide(L)'
;MFSAAQSSKSEFLDKARQAREERKGYKARDRAATLIQALVRRFLCRCRLQKQIRKEVDDLFQDAGTTKRNALSIFKIARKLLFIFCQDDKLRFEKLCRSILGSMDVENEPKPDIMQDNKLVTLYLTMLVTFTDTSTWKIVRGKGEALRPALTRICENIMGHLNQKGFYSILQILLTNGLARSRPSLTKGTLTAVFTLALRPVIAAHFSDNLLRSLLIHIMSVPAVVSHIYTITPECMTTIQTHDLLRKFILFLSCEEQCVDICVCLEGSHTLCLLGNLIHLGYLNEKVLEEEANHFVTELTDMLSYCQRYVSQKKSNLTHWHPVLGWFSQTVDYGLNESMPLVTKQLQYLWGMPVIRTLFSDVLSKKLETQEPTPPPQPTTSQNNLPVKSLFKRAFQKSASVRNILKPVGGRRVDSAEVQKVCSICVLYQTALTTLTQIRLQILTGLTYLDDLLPKLWAFICELGPQGGLKLFIECLNNDTEESKQLLAMLMLFCDCSRHLITILDDIEVYEEQISFKTEELVTISSFLNTFVYKMVWDGILENAKGEKLDLFHSVHGWLMVLYERDCRRRFSPDDNWLRKDLKPSLLFQELEKGKRRAQLLLQYIPHVIPHKNRVLLFRNIVTKEKETLGLVETSSASPHVTHITIRRSRMLEDGYDQLRRLPVNSIKGVIRVKFVNDLGVDEAGIDQDGVFKEFLEEIIKKVFNPALNLFKTTSGNERLYPSPTSYIHENHLQLFEFVGKMLGKAMYEGIVVDVPFASFFLGQVMGHHHSTFYSSIDELPSLDSEFYKNLTSIKRYDGDVGDLGLTLSYDEDVMGQLVCHELIPGGKTMPVTNENKISYIHLMAHFRMHTQIKEQTAAFIRGFRSIINPEWLHMFSTPEVQRLVSGDNAEIDLDDLKKHTVYYGGFHSSHRVIIWLWDILSSDFSSEERAMFLKFVTSCSRPPLLGFAYLKPPFSIRCVEVSDDQDTGDTLGSVLRGFFTIRKKEPGGRLPTSSTCFNLLKLPNYSKKSILRDKLRYAISMNTGFELS
;
A
#
# COMPACT_ATOMS: atom_id res chain seq x y z
N MET A 1 12.40 -73.66 -105.88
CA MET A 1 12.98 -73.91 -104.54
C MET A 1 13.50 -72.56 -104.06
N PHE A 2 13.02 -71.89 -103.02
CA PHE A 2 12.39 -72.28 -101.76
C PHE A 2 11.30 -71.28 -101.35
N SER A 3 10.33 -71.74 -100.57
CA SER A 3 9.33 -70.91 -99.88
C SER A 3 9.88 -70.31 -98.58
N ALA A 4 9.22 -69.26 -98.10
CA ALA A 4 8.83 -69.02 -96.69
C ALA A 4 8.31 -67.56 -96.58
N ALA A 5 7.01 -67.33 -96.34
CA ALA A 5 6.31 -67.41 -95.05
C ALA A 5 6.07 -65.99 -94.46
N GLN A 6 4.98 -65.34 -94.86
CA GLN A 6 4.48 -64.11 -94.22
C GLN A 6 2.97 -64.14 -93.90
N SER A 7 2.27 -65.26 -94.05
CA SER A 7 0.82 -65.33 -93.77
C SER A 7 0.44 -65.74 -92.35
N SER A 8 1.34 -66.30 -91.53
CA SER A 8 0.95 -66.82 -90.20
C SER A 8 0.97 -65.79 -89.07
N LYS A 9 1.76 -64.71 -89.21
CA LYS A 9 1.98 -63.75 -88.10
C LYS A 9 0.84 -62.73 -87.97
N SER A 10 0.26 -62.27 -89.08
CA SER A 10 -0.89 -61.34 -89.05
C SER A 10 -2.15 -62.05 -88.56
N GLU A 11 -2.45 -63.26 -89.05
CA GLU A 11 -3.58 -64.07 -88.55
C GLU A 11 -3.44 -64.41 -87.06
N PHE A 12 -2.23 -64.72 -86.60
CA PHE A 12 -1.98 -64.97 -85.17
C PHE A 12 -2.20 -63.71 -84.33
N LEU A 13 -1.76 -62.53 -84.82
CA LEU A 13 -1.96 -61.25 -84.14
C LEU A 13 -3.43 -60.84 -84.09
N ASP A 14 -4.19 -61.04 -85.17
CA ASP A 14 -5.63 -60.75 -85.19
C ASP A 14 -6.42 -61.73 -84.32
N LYS A 15 -6.13 -63.03 -84.35
CA LYS A 15 -6.70 -64.01 -83.40
C LYS A 15 -6.35 -63.67 -81.95
N ALA A 16 -5.12 -63.24 -81.68
CA ALA A 16 -4.72 -62.80 -80.34
C ALA A 16 -5.40 -61.50 -79.91
N ARG A 17 -5.67 -60.58 -80.84
CA ARG A 17 -6.41 -59.33 -80.60
C ARG A 17 -7.89 -59.61 -80.33
N GLN A 18 -8.53 -60.45 -81.13
CA GLN A 18 -9.91 -60.89 -80.97
C GLN A 18 -10.09 -61.65 -79.64
N ALA A 19 -9.18 -62.58 -79.32
CA ALA A 19 -9.18 -63.27 -78.02
C ALA A 19 -8.89 -62.34 -76.82
N ARG A 20 -8.18 -61.22 -77.02
CA ARG A 20 -8.00 -60.17 -75.99
C ARG A 20 -9.26 -59.33 -75.82
N GLU A 21 -9.94 -58.97 -76.90
CA GLU A 21 -11.22 -58.24 -76.85
C GLU A 21 -12.34 -59.09 -76.25
N GLU A 22 -12.41 -60.38 -76.59
CA GLU A 22 -13.32 -61.33 -75.93
C GLU A 22 -13.01 -61.47 -74.45
N ARG A 23 -11.73 -61.61 -74.05
CA ARG A 23 -11.33 -61.61 -72.63
C ARG A 23 -11.66 -60.29 -71.93
N LYS A 24 -11.56 -59.15 -72.62
CA LYS A 24 -11.94 -57.83 -72.09
C LYS A 24 -13.45 -57.72 -71.92
N GLY A 25 -14.24 -58.24 -72.86
CA GLY A 25 -15.69 -58.34 -72.79
C GLY A 25 -16.16 -59.27 -71.67
N TYR A 26 -15.49 -60.41 -71.48
CA TYR A 26 -15.76 -61.34 -70.38
C TYR A 26 -15.45 -60.70 -69.03
N LYS A 27 -14.29 -60.04 -68.88
CA LYS A 27 -13.95 -59.27 -67.67
C LYS A 27 -14.92 -58.12 -67.40
N ALA A 28 -15.44 -57.46 -68.44
CA ALA A 28 -16.43 -56.39 -68.28
C ALA A 28 -17.78 -56.96 -67.80
N ARG A 29 -18.23 -58.09 -68.36
CA ARG A 29 -19.44 -58.80 -67.90
C ARG A 29 -19.30 -59.30 -66.47
N ASP A 30 -18.14 -59.87 -66.12
CA ASP A 30 -17.88 -60.39 -64.78
C ASP A 30 -17.83 -59.26 -63.73
N ARG A 31 -17.22 -58.11 -64.07
CA ARG A 31 -17.27 -56.89 -63.24
C ARG A 31 -18.70 -56.36 -63.09
N ALA A 32 -19.48 -56.31 -64.18
CA ALA A 32 -20.87 -55.87 -64.13
C ALA A 32 -21.72 -56.82 -63.26
N ALA A 33 -21.55 -58.14 -63.41
CA ALA A 33 -22.20 -59.14 -62.58
C ALA A 33 -21.82 -58.99 -61.10
N THR A 34 -20.54 -58.78 -60.80
CA THR A 34 -20.06 -58.53 -59.43
C THR A 34 -20.67 -57.26 -58.83
N LEU A 35 -20.75 -56.18 -59.61
CA LEU A 35 -21.38 -54.92 -59.20
C LEU A 35 -22.89 -55.08 -58.95
N ILE A 36 -23.60 -55.76 -59.86
CA ILE A 36 -25.04 -56.03 -59.70
C ILE A 36 -25.27 -56.90 -58.46
N GLN A 37 -24.49 -57.97 -58.28
CA GLN A 37 -24.58 -58.82 -57.10
C GLN A 37 -24.28 -58.04 -55.81
N ALA A 38 -23.27 -57.17 -55.81
CA ALA A 38 -22.95 -56.32 -54.67
C ALA A 38 -24.08 -55.33 -54.35
N LEU A 39 -24.68 -54.70 -55.38
CA LEU A 39 -25.80 -53.78 -55.21
C LEU A 39 -27.06 -54.49 -54.69
N VAL A 40 -27.39 -55.67 -55.23
CA VAL A 40 -28.53 -56.49 -54.79
C VAL A 40 -28.32 -56.99 -53.36
N ARG A 41 -27.11 -57.50 -53.03
CA ARG A 41 -26.77 -57.90 -51.66
C ARG A 41 -26.86 -56.72 -50.68
N ARG A 42 -26.40 -55.54 -51.08
CA ARG A 42 -26.52 -54.30 -50.29
C ARG A 42 -27.97 -53.89 -50.09
N PHE A 43 -28.81 -53.98 -51.12
CA PHE A 43 -30.24 -53.68 -51.04
C PHE A 43 -30.97 -54.67 -50.11
N LEU A 44 -30.77 -55.97 -50.30
CA LEU A 44 -31.37 -57.01 -49.46
C LEU A 44 -30.91 -56.90 -48.00
N CYS A 45 -29.64 -56.59 -47.77
CA CYS A 45 -29.11 -56.34 -46.42
C CYS A 45 -29.78 -55.13 -45.76
N ARG A 46 -29.96 -54.02 -46.50
CA ARG A 46 -30.70 -52.85 -46.02
C ARG A 46 -32.16 -53.19 -45.68
N CYS A 47 -32.86 -53.91 -46.54
CA CYS A 47 -34.24 -54.33 -46.29
C CYS A 47 -34.35 -55.27 -45.06
N ARG A 48 -33.42 -56.21 -44.89
CA ARG A 48 -33.36 -57.08 -43.71
C ARG A 48 -33.12 -56.27 -42.44
N LEU A 49 -32.14 -55.36 -42.45
CA LEU A 49 -31.85 -54.50 -41.31
C LEU A 49 -33.05 -53.60 -40.95
N GLN A 50 -33.73 -53.03 -41.95
CA GLN A 50 -34.95 -52.24 -41.73
C GLN A 50 -36.06 -53.07 -41.09
N LYS A 51 -36.30 -54.29 -41.58
CA LYS A 51 -37.28 -55.21 -40.98
C LYS A 51 -36.90 -55.59 -39.55
N GLN A 52 -35.62 -55.86 -39.30
CA GLN A 52 -35.12 -56.20 -37.96
C GLN A 52 -35.31 -55.04 -36.97
N ILE A 53 -34.98 -53.81 -37.36
CA ILE A 53 -35.18 -52.63 -36.53
C ILE A 53 -36.68 -52.40 -36.26
N ARG A 54 -37.55 -52.53 -37.27
CA ARG A 54 -39.02 -52.42 -37.06
C ARG A 54 -39.54 -53.48 -36.10
N LYS A 55 -39.02 -54.70 -36.19
CA LYS A 55 -39.35 -55.78 -35.26
C LYS A 55 -38.87 -55.45 -33.83
N GLU A 56 -37.64 -54.97 -33.65
CA GLU A 56 -37.15 -54.53 -32.33
C GLU A 56 -38.02 -53.41 -31.73
N VAL A 57 -38.54 -52.50 -32.56
CA VAL A 57 -39.46 -51.43 -32.14
C VAL A 57 -40.82 -52.00 -31.74
N ASP A 58 -41.37 -52.93 -32.53
CA ASP A 58 -42.67 -53.56 -32.24
C ASP A 58 -42.60 -54.46 -31.00
N ASP A 59 -41.52 -55.24 -30.85
CA ASP A 59 -41.22 -56.08 -29.68
C ASP A 59 -41.10 -55.21 -28.42
N LEU A 60 -40.44 -54.04 -28.52
CA LEU A 60 -40.41 -53.06 -27.43
C LEU A 60 -41.84 -52.68 -27.01
N PHE A 61 -42.76 -52.44 -27.94
CA PHE A 61 -44.11 -51.96 -27.62
C PHE A 61 -45.15 -53.07 -27.31
N GLN A 62 -44.78 -54.36 -27.37
CA GLN A 62 -45.68 -55.48 -27.06
C GLN A 62 -45.79 -55.79 -25.54
N ASP A 63 -44.75 -55.54 -24.74
CA ASP A 63 -44.75 -55.81 -23.28
C ASP A 63 -45.44 -54.71 -22.45
N ALA A 64 -46.70 -54.40 -22.74
CA ALA A 64 -47.49 -53.33 -22.11
C ALA A 64 -47.97 -53.63 -20.67
N GLY A 65 -47.14 -54.28 -19.84
CA GLY A 65 -47.42 -54.56 -18.42
C GLY A 65 -46.54 -53.74 -17.46
N THR A 66 -47.11 -52.66 -16.91
CA THR A 66 -46.84 -52.09 -15.56
C THR A 66 -45.40 -51.78 -15.10
N THR A 67 -44.38 -51.75 -15.96
CA THR A 67 -43.04 -51.28 -15.58
C THR A 67 -42.66 -50.02 -16.36
N LYS A 68 -42.49 -48.88 -15.66
CA LYS A 68 -41.87 -47.67 -16.22
C LYS A 68 -40.49 -48.04 -16.76
N ARG A 69 -40.23 -47.78 -18.04
CA ARG A 69 -39.04 -48.28 -18.74
C ARG A 69 -37.92 -47.24 -18.78
N ASN A 70 -36.68 -47.71 -18.64
CA ASN A 70 -35.49 -46.87 -18.62
C ASN A 70 -35.29 -46.11 -19.95
N ALA A 71 -35.05 -44.81 -19.89
CA ALA A 71 -34.77 -43.93 -21.03
C ALA A 71 -33.67 -44.47 -21.97
N LEU A 72 -32.70 -45.24 -21.44
CA LEU A 72 -31.61 -45.83 -22.22
C LEU A 72 -32.07 -46.85 -23.27
N SER A 73 -33.06 -47.69 -22.96
CA SER A 73 -33.58 -48.71 -23.89
C SER A 73 -34.40 -48.04 -24.99
N ILE A 74 -35.19 -47.04 -24.61
CA ILE A 74 -35.99 -46.23 -25.52
C ILE A 74 -35.08 -45.45 -26.48
N PHE A 75 -34.00 -44.83 -26.00
CA PHE A 75 -33.05 -44.10 -26.86
C PHE A 75 -32.41 -44.96 -27.95
N LYS A 76 -31.91 -46.15 -27.59
CA LYS A 76 -31.25 -47.07 -28.54
C LYS A 76 -32.17 -47.43 -29.70
N ILE A 77 -33.44 -47.67 -29.41
CA ILE A 77 -34.45 -48.07 -30.39
C ILE A 77 -35.00 -46.86 -31.15
N ALA A 78 -35.20 -45.74 -30.47
CA ALA A 78 -35.64 -44.48 -31.06
C ALA A 78 -34.67 -44.01 -32.15
N ARG A 79 -33.35 -44.04 -31.88
CA ARG A 79 -32.31 -43.67 -32.84
C ARG A 79 -32.32 -44.58 -34.07
N LYS A 80 -32.51 -45.89 -33.87
CA LYS A 80 -32.61 -46.87 -34.97
C LYS A 80 -33.85 -46.61 -35.83
N LEU A 81 -35.01 -46.36 -35.21
CA LEU A 81 -36.26 -46.06 -35.92
C LEU A 81 -36.16 -44.75 -36.72
N LEU A 82 -35.66 -43.68 -36.09
CA LEU A 82 -35.42 -42.38 -36.74
C LEU A 82 -34.47 -42.47 -37.94
N PHE A 83 -33.53 -43.44 -37.94
CA PHE A 83 -32.60 -43.64 -39.05
C PHE A 83 -33.25 -44.29 -40.28
N ILE A 84 -34.28 -45.14 -40.09
CA ILE A 84 -34.91 -45.91 -41.17
C ILE A 84 -36.34 -45.47 -41.52
N PHE A 85 -36.85 -44.45 -40.84
CA PHE A 85 -38.25 -44.04 -40.91
C PHE A 85 -38.78 -43.86 -42.35
N CYS A 86 -39.95 -44.43 -42.64
CA CYS A 86 -40.76 -44.12 -43.82
C CYS A 86 -42.20 -43.78 -43.41
N GLN A 87 -43.04 -43.33 -44.36
CA GLN A 87 -44.42 -42.93 -44.09
C GLN A 87 -45.25 -44.02 -43.38
N ASP A 88 -44.97 -45.30 -43.63
CA ASP A 88 -45.65 -46.44 -43.01
C ASP A 88 -45.34 -46.60 -41.50
N ASP A 89 -44.31 -45.94 -40.99
CA ASP A 89 -43.87 -46.02 -39.59
C ASP A 89 -44.53 -44.95 -38.68
N LYS A 90 -45.53 -44.21 -39.18
CA LYS A 90 -46.21 -43.11 -38.46
C LYS A 90 -46.77 -43.53 -37.09
N LEU A 91 -47.44 -44.69 -37.01
CA LEU A 91 -48.03 -45.19 -35.77
C LEU A 91 -46.97 -45.62 -34.74
N ARG A 92 -45.86 -46.22 -35.21
CA ARG A 92 -44.71 -46.59 -34.37
C ARG A 92 -44.03 -45.36 -33.80
N PHE A 93 -43.90 -44.32 -34.63
CA PHE A 93 -43.34 -43.04 -34.21
C PHE A 93 -44.21 -42.33 -33.16
N GLU A 94 -45.54 -42.36 -33.31
CA GLU A 94 -46.45 -41.80 -32.30
C GLU A 94 -46.33 -42.52 -30.94
N LYS A 95 -46.30 -43.86 -30.94
CA LYS A 95 -46.07 -44.66 -29.72
C LYS A 95 -44.71 -44.39 -29.09
N LEU A 96 -43.69 -44.19 -29.91
CA LEU A 96 -42.35 -43.82 -29.47
C LEU A 96 -42.35 -42.44 -28.80
N CYS A 97 -42.98 -41.43 -29.38
CA CYS A 97 -43.09 -40.10 -28.79
C CYS A 97 -43.81 -40.14 -27.43
N ARG A 98 -44.92 -40.89 -27.30
CA ARG A 98 -45.61 -41.08 -26.01
C ARG A 98 -44.75 -41.79 -24.98
N SER A 99 -43.94 -42.77 -25.40
CA SER A 99 -43.06 -43.52 -24.51
C SER A 99 -41.83 -42.73 -24.09
N ILE A 100 -41.31 -41.85 -24.94
CA ILE A 100 -40.26 -40.89 -24.59
C ILE A 100 -40.78 -39.97 -23.48
N LEU A 101 -41.97 -39.38 -23.65
CA LEU A 101 -42.62 -38.56 -22.62
C LEU A 101 -42.78 -39.32 -21.29
N GLY A 102 -43.31 -40.55 -21.31
CA GLY A 102 -43.47 -41.35 -20.09
C GLY A 102 -42.16 -41.87 -19.46
N SER A 103 -41.07 -41.95 -20.22
CA SER A 103 -39.75 -42.34 -19.69
C SER A 103 -39.02 -41.21 -18.98
N MET A 104 -39.48 -39.98 -19.17
CA MET A 104 -38.95 -38.78 -18.50
C MET A 104 -39.54 -38.60 -17.08
N ASP A 105 -40.55 -39.42 -16.70
CA ASP A 105 -41.16 -39.50 -15.36
C ASP A 105 -40.46 -40.49 -14.41
N VAL A 106 -39.23 -40.93 -14.72
CA VAL A 106 -38.46 -41.89 -13.89
C VAL A 106 -37.35 -41.16 -13.14
N GLU A 107 -37.53 -41.03 -11.83
CA GLU A 107 -36.52 -40.55 -10.88
C GLU A 107 -35.34 -41.54 -10.85
N ASN A 108 -34.25 -41.20 -11.55
CA ASN A 108 -32.93 -41.76 -11.28
C ASN A 108 -31.98 -40.58 -11.27
N GLU A 109 -31.68 -40.04 -10.08
CA GLU A 109 -30.67 -39.01 -9.90
C GLU A 109 -29.29 -39.58 -10.31
N PRO A 110 -28.68 -39.10 -11.41
CA PRO A 110 -27.34 -39.54 -11.75
C PRO A 110 -26.33 -38.82 -10.85
N LYS A 111 -25.49 -39.57 -10.15
CA LYS A 111 -24.37 -39.03 -9.37
C LYS A 111 -23.12 -38.95 -10.29
N PRO A 112 -22.63 -37.75 -10.65
CA PRO A 112 -21.54 -37.59 -11.63
C PRO A 112 -20.15 -38.00 -11.11
N ASP A 113 -20.03 -38.40 -9.84
CA ASP A 113 -18.75 -38.74 -9.20
C ASP A 113 -18.20 -40.13 -9.56
N ILE A 114 -19.01 -40.98 -10.22
CA ILE A 114 -18.63 -42.35 -10.60
C ILE A 114 -18.36 -42.41 -12.11
N MET A 115 -17.19 -42.91 -12.53
CA MET A 115 -16.81 -42.97 -13.96
C MET A 115 -17.78 -43.76 -14.86
N GLN A 116 -18.53 -44.71 -14.32
CA GLN A 116 -19.58 -45.43 -15.06
C GLN A 116 -20.83 -44.57 -15.32
N ASP A 117 -21.13 -43.62 -14.42
CA ASP A 117 -22.29 -42.73 -14.51
C ASP A 117 -22.07 -41.58 -15.50
N ASN A 118 -20.84 -41.08 -15.67
CA ASN A 118 -20.53 -40.04 -16.65
C ASN A 118 -20.87 -40.43 -18.11
N LYS A 119 -20.69 -41.71 -18.48
CA LYS A 119 -21.11 -42.21 -19.81
C LYS A 119 -22.63 -42.24 -19.95
N LEU A 120 -23.35 -42.62 -18.89
CA LEU A 120 -24.82 -42.65 -18.87
C LEU A 120 -25.40 -41.23 -18.91
N VAL A 121 -24.86 -40.31 -18.12
CA VAL A 121 -25.22 -38.88 -18.12
C VAL A 121 -25.00 -38.27 -19.50
N THR A 122 -23.83 -38.48 -20.09
CA THR A 122 -23.52 -37.95 -21.44
C THR A 122 -24.48 -38.52 -22.48
N LEU A 123 -24.83 -39.80 -22.39
CA LEU A 123 -25.75 -40.43 -23.31
C LEU A 123 -27.19 -39.94 -23.12
N TYR A 124 -27.64 -39.72 -21.89
CA TYR A 124 -28.94 -39.13 -21.57
C TYR A 124 -29.04 -37.67 -22.04
N LEU A 125 -28.01 -36.85 -21.81
CA LEU A 125 -27.96 -35.48 -22.32
C LEU A 125 -27.94 -35.45 -23.85
N THR A 126 -27.21 -36.38 -24.49
CA THR A 126 -27.24 -36.52 -25.95
C THR A 126 -28.63 -36.89 -26.45
N MET A 127 -29.33 -37.79 -25.75
CA MET A 127 -30.74 -38.10 -26.02
C MET A 127 -31.58 -36.81 -25.96
N LEU A 128 -31.51 -36.07 -24.86
CA LEU A 128 -32.27 -34.83 -24.71
C LEU A 128 -31.94 -33.82 -25.82
N VAL A 129 -30.67 -33.62 -26.15
CA VAL A 129 -30.26 -32.72 -27.25
C VAL A 129 -30.86 -33.19 -28.58
N THR A 130 -30.89 -34.50 -28.86
CA THR A 130 -31.54 -35.00 -30.07
C THR A 130 -33.06 -34.83 -30.04
N PHE A 131 -33.75 -35.07 -28.92
CA PHE A 131 -35.22 -35.03 -28.88
C PHE A 131 -35.81 -33.64 -28.67
N THR A 132 -34.97 -32.64 -28.44
CA THR A 132 -35.36 -31.23 -28.31
C THR A 132 -34.98 -30.38 -29.52
N ASP A 133 -34.45 -31.00 -30.59
CA ASP A 133 -34.12 -30.31 -31.85
C ASP A 133 -34.33 -31.19 -33.08
N THR A 134 -35.23 -30.73 -33.95
CA THR A 134 -35.63 -31.40 -35.19
C THR A 134 -34.57 -31.36 -36.29
N SER A 135 -33.56 -30.48 -36.18
CA SER A 135 -32.46 -30.34 -37.17
C SER A 135 -31.64 -31.62 -37.32
N THR A 136 -31.54 -32.38 -36.22
CA THR A 136 -30.78 -33.63 -36.14
C THR A 136 -31.54 -34.82 -36.74
N TRP A 137 -32.85 -34.68 -36.98
CA TRP A 137 -33.70 -35.78 -37.43
C TRP A 137 -33.70 -35.90 -38.95
N LYS A 138 -33.25 -37.05 -39.46
CA LYS A 138 -33.28 -37.34 -40.91
C LYS A 138 -34.68 -37.29 -41.51
N ILE A 139 -35.72 -37.54 -40.70
CA ILE A 139 -37.14 -37.45 -41.10
C ILE A 139 -37.53 -36.06 -41.61
N VAL A 140 -36.80 -35.00 -41.21
CA VAL A 140 -37.10 -33.61 -41.54
C VAL A 140 -36.39 -33.15 -42.84
N ARG A 141 -35.61 -34.03 -43.48
CA ARG A 141 -34.90 -33.75 -44.74
C ARG A 141 -35.71 -34.21 -45.96
N GLY A 142 -35.70 -33.42 -47.04
CA GLY A 142 -36.39 -33.76 -48.30
C GLY A 142 -37.92 -33.70 -48.17
N LYS A 143 -38.62 -34.77 -48.56
CA LYS A 143 -40.11 -34.82 -48.56
C LYS A 143 -40.77 -34.73 -47.17
N GLY A 144 -40.00 -34.82 -46.09
CA GLY A 144 -40.50 -34.69 -44.71
C GLY A 144 -40.45 -33.28 -44.13
N GLU A 145 -40.06 -32.28 -44.91
CA GLU A 145 -40.02 -30.88 -44.47
C GLU A 145 -41.41 -30.35 -44.06
N ALA A 146 -42.49 -30.86 -44.67
CA ALA A 146 -43.87 -30.54 -44.28
C ALA A 146 -44.22 -30.95 -42.83
N LEU A 147 -43.48 -31.91 -42.24
CA LEU A 147 -43.67 -32.32 -40.85
C LEU A 147 -42.88 -31.45 -39.86
N ARG A 148 -41.96 -30.59 -40.34
CA ARG A 148 -41.09 -29.77 -39.49
C ARG A 148 -41.88 -28.95 -38.47
N PRO A 149 -42.96 -28.22 -38.81
CA PRO A 149 -43.70 -27.41 -37.84
C PRO A 149 -44.32 -28.24 -36.71
N ALA A 150 -44.92 -29.39 -37.03
CA ALA A 150 -45.54 -30.27 -36.04
C ALA A 150 -44.51 -30.93 -35.12
N LEU A 151 -43.36 -31.33 -35.67
CA LEU A 151 -42.27 -31.96 -34.91
C LEU A 151 -41.56 -30.93 -34.01
N THR A 152 -41.38 -29.70 -34.49
CA THR A 152 -40.83 -28.60 -33.67
C THR A 152 -41.74 -28.30 -32.49
N ARG A 153 -43.07 -28.29 -32.69
CA ARG A 153 -44.04 -28.12 -31.59
C ARG A 153 -43.99 -29.25 -30.54
N ILE A 154 -43.65 -30.48 -30.95
CA ILE A 154 -43.40 -31.58 -30.01
C ILE A 154 -42.14 -31.33 -29.19
N CYS A 155 -41.04 -30.89 -29.83
CA CYS A 155 -39.81 -30.53 -29.12
C CYS A 155 -40.06 -29.39 -28.11
N GLU A 156 -40.86 -28.37 -28.48
CA GLU A 156 -41.27 -27.28 -27.59
C GLU A 156 -42.08 -27.79 -26.40
N ASN A 157 -43.05 -28.70 -26.61
CA ASN A 157 -43.84 -29.29 -25.53
C ASN A 157 -42.97 -30.15 -24.57
N ILE A 158 -42.03 -30.92 -25.10
CA ILE A 158 -41.07 -31.70 -24.29
C ILE A 158 -40.22 -30.76 -23.44
N MET A 159 -39.71 -29.67 -24.03
CA MET A 159 -38.94 -28.66 -23.31
C MET A 159 -39.78 -27.94 -22.24
N GLY A 160 -41.02 -27.58 -22.55
CA GLY A 160 -41.94 -26.98 -21.59
C GLY A 160 -42.21 -27.91 -20.40
N HIS A 161 -42.41 -29.20 -20.65
CA HIS A 161 -42.62 -30.21 -19.61
C HIS A 161 -41.38 -30.39 -18.72
N LEU A 162 -40.19 -30.46 -19.31
CA LEU A 162 -38.93 -30.52 -18.57
C LEU A 162 -38.78 -29.32 -17.63
N ASN A 163 -39.00 -28.11 -18.14
CA ASN A 163 -38.87 -26.88 -17.36
C ASN A 163 -39.84 -26.85 -16.17
N GLN A 164 -41.08 -27.30 -16.34
CA GLN A 164 -42.07 -27.41 -15.25
C GLN A 164 -41.65 -28.41 -14.15
N LYS A 165 -40.80 -29.39 -14.48
CA LYS A 165 -40.32 -30.42 -13.56
C LYS A 165 -38.94 -30.10 -12.94
N GLY A 166 -38.56 -28.82 -12.91
CA GLY A 166 -37.33 -28.39 -12.21
C GLY A 166 -36.03 -28.71 -12.98
N PHE A 167 -36.09 -28.80 -14.30
CA PHE A 167 -34.94 -29.16 -15.15
C PHE A 167 -33.68 -28.33 -14.87
N TYR A 168 -33.80 -27.02 -14.66
CA TYR A 168 -32.66 -26.15 -14.35
C TYR A 168 -31.96 -26.51 -13.03
N SER A 169 -32.70 -26.91 -12.00
CA SER A 169 -32.13 -27.35 -10.72
C SER A 169 -31.30 -28.63 -10.90
N ILE A 170 -31.77 -29.57 -11.73
CA ILE A 170 -31.02 -30.79 -12.06
C ILE A 170 -29.72 -30.45 -12.82
N LEU A 171 -29.79 -29.52 -13.77
CA LEU A 171 -28.60 -29.06 -14.49
C LEU A 171 -27.60 -28.36 -13.55
N GLN A 172 -28.08 -27.56 -12.59
CA GLN A 172 -27.25 -26.93 -11.57
C GLN A 172 -26.48 -27.98 -10.76
N ILE A 173 -27.16 -29.00 -10.21
CA ILE A 173 -26.51 -30.07 -9.43
C ILE A 173 -25.43 -30.78 -10.26
N LEU A 174 -25.74 -31.08 -11.52
CA LEU A 174 -24.79 -31.72 -12.43
C LEU A 174 -23.56 -30.84 -12.69
N LEU A 175 -23.76 -29.55 -12.93
CA LEU A 175 -22.70 -28.59 -13.18
C LEU A 175 -21.86 -28.32 -11.92
N THR A 176 -22.47 -28.12 -10.76
CA THR A 176 -21.76 -27.90 -9.50
C THR A 176 -20.91 -29.11 -9.15
N ASN A 177 -21.47 -30.32 -9.16
CA ASN A 177 -20.68 -31.53 -8.90
C ASN A 177 -19.58 -31.71 -9.96
N GLY A 178 -19.83 -31.35 -11.21
CA GLY A 178 -18.89 -31.53 -12.31
C GLY A 178 -17.75 -30.51 -12.39
N LEU A 179 -18.00 -29.26 -12.00
CA LEU A 179 -17.15 -28.10 -12.24
C LEU A 179 -16.60 -27.45 -10.95
N ALA A 180 -17.26 -27.58 -9.80
CA ALA A 180 -16.79 -26.99 -8.53
C ALA A 180 -15.64 -27.81 -7.92
N ARG A 181 -14.50 -27.82 -8.61
CA ARG A 181 -13.28 -28.57 -8.30
C ARG A 181 -12.10 -28.03 -9.10
N SER A 182 -10.88 -28.27 -8.62
CA SER A 182 -9.65 -27.78 -9.30
C SER A 182 -9.48 -28.30 -10.73
N ARG A 183 -9.95 -29.52 -11.02
CA ARG A 183 -9.97 -30.12 -12.37
C ARG A 183 -11.39 -30.59 -12.72
N PRO A 184 -12.03 -30.02 -13.75
CA PRO A 184 -13.39 -30.36 -14.11
C PRO A 184 -13.51 -31.83 -14.53
N SER A 185 -14.57 -32.51 -14.07
CA SER A 185 -14.83 -33.91 -14.39
C SER A 185 -15.70 -34.10 -15.64
N LEU A 186 -16.39 -33.04 -16.09
CA LEU A 186 -17.24 -33.05 -17.28
C LEU A 186 -16.42 -33.04 -18.57
N THR A 187 -16.80 -33.90 -19.52
CA THR A 187 -16.19 -33.90 -20.86
C THR A 187 -16.70 -32.75 -21.71
N LYS A 188 -15.94 -32.35 -22.75
CA LYS A 188 -16.37 -31.35 -23.74
C LYS A 188 -17.79 -31.59 -24.25
N GLY A 189 -18.11 -32.84 -24.65
CA GLY A 189 -19.43 -33.19 -25.16
C GLY A 189 -20.55 -33.06 -24.13
N THR A 190 -20.29 -33.43 -22.87
CA THR A 190 -21.25 -33.31 -21.77
C THR A 190 -21.57 -31.85 -21.49
N LEU A 191 -20.54 -31.00 -21.36
CA LEU A 191 -20.70 -29.57 -21.07
C LEU A 191 -21.42 -28.85 -22.21
N THR A 192 -21.07 -29.14 -23.47
CA THR A 192 -21.77 -28.59 -24.64
C THR A 192 -23.25 -28.98 -24.63
N ALA A 193 -23.57 -30.24 -24.32
CA ALA A 193 -24.95 -30.71 -24.27
C ALA A 193 -25.76 -30.03 -23.17
N VAL A 194 -25.21 -29.89 -21.96
CA VAL A 194 -25.85 -29.18 -20.84
C VAL A 194 -26.14 -27.73 -21.22
N PHE A 195 -25.14 -27.00 -21.71
CA PHE A 195 -25.30 -25.59 -22.05
C PHE A 195 -26.30 -25.39 -23.20
N THR A 196 -26.27 -26.26 -24.22
CA THR A 196 -27.23 -26.25 -25.33
C THR A 196 -28.66 -26.46 -24.82
N LEU A 197 -28.88 -27.41 -23.91
CA LEU A 197 -30.19 -27.69 -23.34
C LEU A 197 -30.70 -26.57 -22.44
N ALA A 198 -29.81 -25.92 -21.69
CA ALA A 198 -30.16 -24.75 -20.87
C ALA A 198 -30.56 -23.55 -21.75
N LEU A 199 -29.86 -23.31 -22.86
CA LEU A 199 -30.08 -22.11 -23.67
C LEU A 199 -31.27 -22.22 -24.64
N ARG A 200 -31.57 -23.42 -25.16
CA ARG A 200 -32.68 -23.66 -26.10
C ARG A 200 -34.04 -23.10 -25.67
N PRO A 201 -34.57 -23.39 -24.46
CA PRO A 201 -35.85 -22.82 -24.03
C PRO A 201 -35.80 -21.29 -23.94
N VAL A 202 -34.66 -20.73 -23.52
CA VAL A 202 -34.47 -19.28 -23.44
C VAL A 202 -34.57 -18.66 -24.84
N ILE A 203 -33.91 -19.25 -25.84
CA ILE A 203 -33.99 -18.79 -27.23
C ILE A 203 -35.41 -18.94 -27.79
N ALA A 204 -36.04 -20.10 -27.58
CA ALA A 204 -37.37 -20.39 -28.11
C ALA A 204 -38.46 -19.47 -27.53
N ALA A 205 -38.31 -19.05 -26.27
CA ALA A 205 -39.19 -18.11 -25.61
C ALA A 205 -38.79 -16.63 -25.81
N HIS A 206 -37.90 -16.34 -26.77
CA HIS A 206 -37.38 -15.00 -27.04
C HIS A 206 -36.82 -14.28 -25.80
N PHE A 207 -36.08 -15.01 -24.97
CA PHE A 207 -35.40 -14.49 -23.77
C PHE A 207 -36.36 -13.90 -22.73
N SER A 208 -37.45 -14.59 -22.44
CA SER A 208 -38.39 -14.16 -21.39
C SER A 208 -37.74 -14.08 -20.00
N ASP A 209 -38.14 -13.09 -19.21
CA ASP A 209 -37.62 -12.77 -17.88
C ASP A 209 -37.56 -13.99 -16.95
N ASN A 210 -38.61 -14.83 -16.93
CA ASN A 210 -38.65 -16.03 -16.09
C ASN A 210 -37.55 -17.05 -16.44
N LEU A 211 -37.22 -17.19 -17.73
CA LEU A 211 -36.20 -18.12 -18.19
C LEU A 211 -34.80 -17.52 -18.09
N LEU A 212 -34.64 -16.20 -18.28
CA LEU A 212 -33.40 -15.49 -17.98
C LEU A 212 -33.05 -15.59 -16.49
N ARG A 213 -34.02 -15.34 -15.60
CA ARG A 213 -33.89 -15.55 -14.16
C ARG A 213 -33.44 -16.98 -13.83
N SER A 214 -34.08 -17.98 -14.43
CA SER A 214 -33.73 -19.39 -14.21
C SER A 214 -32.31 -19.71 -14.70
N LEU A 215 -31.88 -19.14 -15.84
CA LEU A 215 -30.54 -19.31 -16.37
C LEU A 215 -29.49 -18.65 -15.46
N LEU A 216 -29.76 -17.46 -14.94
CA LEU A 216 -28.86 -16.74 -14.02
C LEU A 216 -28.69 -17.50 -12.70
N ILE A 217 -29.80 -17.92 -12.08
CA ILE A 217 -29.80 -18.58 -10.77
C ILE A 217 -29.20 -19.98 -10.83
N HIS A 218 -29.46 -20.76 -11.87
CA HIS A 218 -29.10 -22.19 -11.89
C HIS A 218 -27.86 -22.52 -12.72
N ILE A 219 -27.52 -21.70 -13.72
CA ILE A 219 -26.40 -22.00 -14.64
C ILE A 219 -25.28 -20.98 -14.45
N MET A 220 -25.58 -19.68 -14.53
CA MET A 220 -24.55 -18.63 -14.47
C MET A 220 -24.02 -18.37 -13.06
N SER A 221 -24.69 -18.85 -12.01
CA SER A 221 -24.20 -18.83 -10.63
C SER A 221 -23.23 -19.99 -10.30
N VAL A 222 -23.11 -20.99 -11.19
CA VAL A 222 -22.20 -22.11 -10.97
C VAL A 222 -20.76 -21.61 -10.96
N PRO A 223 -19.93 -22.03 -9.97
CA PRO A 223 -18.57 -21.53 -9.84
C PRO A 223 -17.76 -21.69 -11.12
N ALA A 224 -17.15 -20.60 -11.58
CA ALA A 224 -16.25 -20.55 -12.74
C ALA A 224 -16.79 -21.13 -14.06
N VAL A 225 -18.12 -21.24 -14.23
CA VAL A 225 -18.72 -21.85 -15.43
C VAL A 225 -18.26 -21.18 -16.73
N VAL A 226 -18.11 -19.84 -16.74
CA VAL A 226 -17.66 -19.10 -17.93
C VAL A 226 -16.20 -19.43 -18.25
N SER A 227 -15.35 -19.59 -17.23
CA SER A 227 -13.96 -20.03 -17.39
C SER A 227 -13.86 -21.43 -17.99
N HIS A 228 -14.70 -22.35 -17.50
CA HIS A 228 -14.77 -23.71 -18.04
C HIS A 228 -15.35 -23.75 -19.45
N ILE A 229 -16.38 -22.96 -19.75
CA ILE A 229 -16.95 -22.87 -21.11
C ILE A 229 -15.90 -22.34 -22.09
N TYR A 230 -15.17 -21.28 -21.71
CA TYR A 230 -14.12 -20.69 -22.53
C TYR A 230 -12.98 -21.68 -22.83
N THR A 231 -12.55 -22.45 -21.84
CA THR A 231 -11.41 -23.37 -21.96
C THR A 231 -11.75 -24.72 -22.60
N ILE A 232 -12.91 -25.31 -22.27
CA ILE A 232 -13.28 -26.67 -22.69
C ILE A 232 -14.15 -26.63 -23.97
N THR A 233 -15.06 -25.66 -24.08
CA THR A 233 -16.14 -25.62 -25.09
C THR A 233 -16.23 -24.26 -25.79
N PRO A 234 -15.22 -23.84 -26.59
CA PRO A 234 -15.22 -22.51 -27.23
C PRO A 234 -16.42 -22.30 -28.18
N GLU A 235 -17.00 -23.37 -28.74
CA GLU A 235 -18.22 -23.32 -29.55
C GLU A 235 -19.43 -22.76 -28.77
N CYS A 236 -19.57 -23.12 -27.49
CA CYS A 236 -20.62 -22.55 -26.64
C CYS A 236 -20.39 -21.06 -26.37
N MET A 237 -19.13 -20.62 -26.25
CA MET A 237 -18.81 -19.20 -26.12
C MET A 237 -19.23 -18.41 -27.37
N THR A 238 -19.01 -18.95 -28.58
CA THR A 238 -19.50 -18.29 -29.80
C THR A 238 -21.02 -18.17 -29.84
N THR A 239 -21.74 -19.12 -29.24
CA THR A 239 -23.20 -19.08 -29.12
C THR A 239 -23.66 -17.99 -28.15
N ILE A 240 -22.95 -17.81 -27.03
CA ILE A 240 -23.18 -16.72 -26.06
C ILE A 240 -23.04 -15.35 -26.76
N GLN A 241 -22.00 -15.18 -27.56
CA GLN A 241 -21.74 -13.95 -28.31
C GLN A 241 -22.78 -13.72 -29.42
N THR A 242 -23.13 -14.76 -30.18
CA THR A 242 -24.09 -14.66 -31.30
C THR A 242 -25.49 -14.23 -30.82
N HIS A 243 -25.88 -14.65 -29.62
CA HIS A 243 -27.17 -14.29 -29.03
C HIS A 243 -27.12 -13.05 -28.11
N ASP A 244 -25.98 -12.36 -28.02
CA ASP A 244 -25.78 -11.17 -27.18
C ASP A 244 -26.27 -11.36 -25.73
N LEU A 245 -25.92 -12.51 -25.14
CA LEU A 245 -26.41 -12.89 -23.81
C LEU A 245 -25.93 -11.93 -22.73
N LEU A 246 -24.72 -11.38 -22.84
CA LEU A 246 -24.21 -10.41 -21.87
C LEU A 246 -25.10 -9.18 -21.79
N ARG A 247 -25.45 -8.56 -22.94
CA ARG A 247 -26.35 -7.39 -22.95
C ARG A 247 -27.70 -7.72 -22.33
N LYS A 248 -28.25 -8.89 -22.62
CA LYS A 248 -29.53 -9.33 -22.05
C LYS A 248 -29.47 -9.56 -20.55
N PHE A 249 -28.36 -10.10 -20.04
CA PHE A 249 -28.17 -10.25 -18.60
C PHE A 249 -28.05 -8.90 -17.91
N ILE A 250 -27.30 -7.97 -18.51
CA ILE A 250 -27.18 -6.60 -18.01
C ILE A 250 -28.57 -5.94 -17.97
N LEU A 251 -29.26 -5.85 -19.11
CA LEU A 251 -30.58 -5.21 -19.17
C LEU A 251 -31.62 -5.86 -18.22
N PHE A 252 -31.57 -7.18 -18.02
CA PHE A 252 -32.40 -7.85 -17.01
C PHE A 252 -32.02 -7.43 -15.58
N LEU A 253 -30.74 -7.45 -15.23
CA LEU A 253 -30.25 -7.10 -13.90
C LEU A 253 -30.34 -5.59 -13.61
N SER A 254 -30.45 -4.74 -14.63
CA SER A 254 -30.65 -3.29 -14.48
C SER A 254 -31.93 -2.92 -13.72
N CYS A 255 -32.90 -3.85 -13.64
CA CYS A 255 -34.06 -3.71 -12.76
C CYS A 255 -33.69 -4.09 -11.32
N GLU A 256 -33.68 -3.11 -10.41
CA GLU A 256 -33.28 -3.28 -9.00
C GLU A 256 -34.03 -4.44 -8.30
N GLU A 257 -35.35 -4.55 -8.50
CA GLU A 257 -36.16 -5.63 -7.92
C GLU A 257 -35.69 -7.03 -8.38
N GLN A 258 -35.33 -7.15 -9.66
CA GLN A 258 -34.87 -8.42 -10.24
C GLN A 258 -33.46 -8.78 -9.75
N CYS A 259 -32.55 -7.80 -9.65
CA CYS A 259 -31.20 -8.01 -9.12
C CYS A 259 -31.22 -8.46 -7.65
N VAL A 260 -32.02 -7.79 -6.82
CA VAL A 260 -32.17 -8.12 -5.39
C VAL A 260 -32.76 -9.52 -5.22
N ASP A 261 -33.80 -9.87 -5.99
CA ASP A 261 -34.41 -11.21 -5.96
C ASP A 261 -33.39 -12.31 -6.29
N ILE A 262 -32.56 -12.12 -7.31
CA ILE A 262 -31.48 -13.07 -7.65
C ILE A 262 -30.47 -13.20 -6.52
N CYS A 263 -29.99 -12.08 -5.96
CA CYS A 263 -29.00 -12.09 -4.89
C CYS A 263 -29.53 -12.81 -3.64
N VAL A 264 -30.80 -12.57 -3.28
CA VAL A 264 -31.47 -13.24 -2.16
C VAL A 264 -31.59 -14.75 -2.42
N CYS A 265 -31.90 -15.17 -3.65
CA CYS A 265 -31.99 -16.58 -4.00
C CYS A 265 -30.63 -17.30 -3.99
N LEU A 266 -29.55 -16.63 -4.36
CA LEU A 266 -28.20 -17.22 -4.47
C LEU A 266 -27.42 -17.20 -3.15
N GLU A 267 -27.76 -16.29 -2.24
CA GLU A 267 -26.95 -15.95 -1.06
C GLU A 267 -25.55 -15.44 -1.43
N GLY A 268 -24.74 -15.05 -0.43
CA GLY A 268 -23.45 -14.38 -0.66
C GLY A 268 -22.46 -15.13 -1.57
N SER A 269 -22.19 -16.41 -1.30
CA SER A 269 -21.11 -17.15 -1.99
C SER A 269 -21.43 -17.47 -3.46
N HIS A 270 -22.69 -17.78 -3.80
CA HIS A 270 -23.08 -17.99 -5.20
C HIS A 270 -23.36 -16.67 -5.94
N THR A 271 -23.74 -15.60 -5.23
CA THR A 271 -23.77 -14.24 -5.80
C THR A 271 -22.35 -13.84 -6.25
N LEU A 272 -21.32 -14.16 -5.46
CA LEU A 272 -19.92 -13.94 -5.85
C LEU A 272 -19.52 -14.76 -7.09
N CYS A 273 -20.02 -15.98 -7.23
CA CYS A 273 -19.79 -16.80 -8.42
C CYS A 273 -20.46 -16.21 -9.66
N LEU A 274 -21.70 -15.75 -9.54
CA LEU A 274 -22.40 -15.02 -10.61
C LEU A 274 -21.62 -13.76 -11.00
N LEU A 275 -21.19 -12.97 -10.01
CA LEU A 275 -20.38 -11.76 -10.20
C LEU A 275 -19.11 -12.06 -11.01
N GLY A 276 -18.34 -13.08 -10.62
CA GLY A 276 -17.13 -13.50 -11.34
C GLY A 276 -17.43 -13.95 -12.78
N ASN A 277 -18.53 -14.68 -13.00
CA ASN A 277 -18.94 -15.09 -14.34
C ASN A 277 -19.34 -13.91 -15.23
N LEU A 278 -20.08 -12.92 -14.70
CA LEU A 278 -20.45 -11.71 -15.42
C LEU A 278 -19.23 -10.85 -15.76
N ILE A 279 -18.30 -10.66 -14.81
CA ILE A 279 -17.03 -9.94 -15.04
C ILE A 279 -16.21 -10.61 -16.15
N HIS A 280 -16.10 -11.95 -16.14
CA HIS A 280 -15.38 -12.68 -17.18
C HIS A 280 -16.07 -12.54 -18.55
N LEU A 281 -17.41 -12.55 -18.61
CA LEU A 281 -18.13 -12.28 -19.87
C LEU A 281 -17.90 -10.85 -20.39
N GLY A 282 -17.91 -9.85 -19.49
CA GLY A 282 -17.58 -8.47 -19.82
C GLY A 282 -16.18 -8.33 -20.40
N TYR A 283 -15.19 -8.97 -19.77
CA TYR A 283 -13.81 -9.03 -20.26
C TYR A 283 -13.69 -9.63 -21.67
N LEU A 284 -14.51 -10.65 -22.00
CA LEU A 284 -14.49 -11.28 -23.32
C LEU A 284 -15.26 -10.50 -24.41
N ASN A 285 -16.12 -9.54 -24.03
CA ASN A 285 -16.98 -8.78 -24.94
C ASN A 285 -16.86 -7.27 -24.72
N GLU A 286 -15.70 -6.71 -25.07
CA GLU A 286 -15.37 -5.29 -24.90
C GLU A 286 -16.42 -4.33 -25.48
N LYS A 287 -16.98 -4.64 -26.67
CA LYS A 287 -18.00 -3.80 -27.32
C LYS A 287 -19.28 -3.65 -26.48
N VAL A 288 -19.77 -4.76 -25.92
CA VAL A 288 -20.99 -4.74 -25.10
C VAL A 288 -20.71 -4.04 -23.77
N LEU A 289 -19.52 -4.26 -23.21
CA LEU A 289 -19.07 -3.58 -22.00
C LEU A 289 -18.98 -2.06 -22.21
N GLU A 290 -18.50 -1.59 -23.36
CA GLU A 290 -18.43 -0.16 -23.69
C GLU A 290 -19.82 0.46 -23.84
N GLU A 291 -20.73 -0.21 -24.56
CA GLU A 291 -22.10 0.28 -24.80
C GLU A 291 -22.96 0.30 -23.51
N GLU A 292 -22.81 -0.70 -22.64
CA GLU A 292 -23.64 -0.88 -21.44
C GLU A 292 -22.88 -0.62 -20.13
N ALA A 293 -21.78 0.13 -20.17
CA ALA A 293 -20.88 0.35 -19.04
C ALA A 293 -21.59 0.84 -17.76
N ASN A 294 -22.57 1.74 -17.90
CA ASN A 294 -23.29 2.31 -16.76
C ASN A 294 -24.13 1.25 -16.03
N HIS A 295 -24.94 0.49 -16.76
CA HIS A 295 -25.75 -0.59 -16.19
C HIS A 295 -24.85 -1.66 -15.55
N PHE A 296 -23.79 -2.07 -16.26
CA PHE A 296 -22.84 -3.04 -15.77
C PHE A 296 -22.17 -2.61 -14.45
N VAL A 297 -21.74 -1.35 -14.34
CA VAL A 297 -21.14 -0.80 -13.11
C VAL A 297 -22.14 -0.80 -11.95
N THR A 298 -23.38 -0.37 -12.18
CA THR A 298 -24.43 -0.34 -11.15
C THR A 298 -24.74 -1.75 -10.65
N GLU A 299 -24.97 -2.70 -11.55
CA GLU A 299 -25.29 -4.09 -11.20
C GLU A 299 -24.20 -4.77 -10.37
N LEU A 300 -22.93 -4.62 -10.77
CA LEU A 300 -21.81 -5.17 -10.00
C LEU A 300 -21.71 -4.51 -8.62
N THR A 301 -21.99 -3.21 -8.52
CA THR A 301 -21.99 -2.47 -7.26
C THR A 301 -23.08 -2.97 -6.32
N ASP A 302 -24.28 -3.24 -6.83
CA ASP A 302 -25.41 -3.76 -6.06
C ASP A 302 -25.14 -5.18 -5.54
N MET A 303 -24.59 -6.05 -6.40
CA MET A 303 -24.21 -7.41 -6.02
C MET A 303 -23.11 -7.43 -4.95
N LEU A 304 -22.09 -6.57 -5.07
CA LEU A 304 -21.04 -6.43 -4.05
C LEU A 304 -21.61 -5.89 -2.74
N SER A 305 -22.47 -4.88 -2.80
CA SER A 305 -23.15 -4.30 -1.63
C SER A 305 -24.02 -5.33 -0.92
N TYR A 306 -24.72 -6.19 -1.67
CA TYR A 306 -25.44 -7.33 -1.11
C TYR A 306 -24.51 -8.29 -0.39
N CYS A 307 -23.38 -8.67 -1.01
CA CYS A 307 -22.38 -9.55 -0.38
C CYS A 307 -21.84 -8.95 0.93
N GLN A 308 -21.55 -7.64 0.96
CA GLN A 308 -21.09 -6.93 2.15
C GLN A 308 -22.13 -6.97 3.29
N ARG A 309 -23.41 -6.71 2.97
CA ARG A 309 -24.52 -6.78 3.93
C ARG A 309 -24.70 -8.22 4.45
N TYR A 310 -24.64 -9.21 3.56
CA TYR A 310 -24.75 -10.63 3.90
C TYR A 310 -23.66 -11.06 4.89
N VAL A 311 -22.40 -10.72 4.62
CA VAL A 311 -21.25 -11.03 5.51
C VAL A 311 -21.40 -10.32 6.85
N SER A 312 -21.87 -9.07 6.86
CA SER A 312 -22.03 -8.28 8.09
C SER A 312 -23.13 -8.82 9.01
N GLN A 313 -24.24 -9.31 8.45
CA GLN A 313 -25.37 -9.85 9.21
C GLN A 313 -25.09 -11.25 9.79
N LYS A 314 -24.24 -12.05 9.13
CA LYS A 314 -23.93 -13.43 9.52
C LYS A 314 -22.56 -13.55 10.23
N LYS A 315 -22.19 -12.60 11.09
CA LYS A 315 -20.98 -12.72 11.93
C LYS A 315 -21.26 -13.61 13.16
N SER A 316 -20.43 -14.63 13.39
CA SER A 316 -20.55 -15.55 14.54
C SER A 316 -19.18 -15.83 15.20
N ASN A 317 -19.18 -16.35 16.42
CA ASN A 317 -17.97 -16.81 17.11
C ASN A 317 -17.54 -18.24 16.69
N LEU A 318 -18.39 -18.95 15.94
CA LEU A 318 -18.13 -20.26 15.33
C LEU A 318 -18.09 -20.10 13.80
N THR A 319 -17.09 -19.37 13.30
CA THR A 319 -17.00 -18.99 11.88
C THR A 319 -16.15 -19.93 11.06
N HIS A 320 -16.51 -20.04 9.77
CA HIS A 320 -15.68 -20.66 8.75
C HIS A 320 -15.00 -19.57 7.92
N TRP A 321 -13.77 -19.82 7.49
CA TRP A 321 -13.01 -18.91 6.66
C TRP A 321 -13.31 -19.14 5.19
N HIS A 322 -13.67 -18.07 4.47
CA HIS A 322 -13.85 -18.04 3.03
C HIS A 322 -12.69 -17.28 2.37
N PRO A 323 -12.05 -17.81 1.30
CA PRO A 323 -10.87 -17.20 0.68
C PRO A 323 -11.02 -15.75 0.20
N VAL A 324 -12.22 -15.38 -0.25
CA VAL A 324 -12.54 -14.04 -0.75
C VAL A 324 -13.26 -13.16 0.29
N LEU A 325 -14.35 -13.66 0.90
CA LEU A 325 -15.23 -12.91 1.80
C LEU A 325 -14.77 -12.91 3.28
N GLY A 326 -13.76 -13.70 3.65
CA GLY A 326 -13.28 -13.79 5.03
C GLY A 326 -14.18 -14.64 5.94
N TRP A 327 -14.24 -14.29 7.22
CA TRP A 327 -14.93 -15.08 8.25
C TRP A 327 -16.42 -14.74 8.34
N PHE A 328 -17.31 -15.74 8.17
CA PHE A 328 -18.75 -15.61 8.43
C PHE A 328 -19.42 -16.95 8.76
N SER A 329 -20.66 -16.91 9.26
CA SER A 329 -21.38 -18.05 9.85
C SER A 329 -22.13 -18.87 8.79
N GLN A 330 -21.41 -19.63 7.97
CA GLN A 330 -22.00 -20.57 7.02
C GLN A 330 -21.19 -21.88 6.96
N THR A 331 -21.88 -23.00 6.78
CA THR A 331 -21.27 -24.32 6.63
C THR A 331 -20.34 -24.38 5.42
N VAL A 332 -19.19 -25.04 5.58
CA VAL A 332 -18.20 -25.21 4.51
C VAL A 332 -18.78 -26.01 3.35
N ASP A 333 -18.91 -25.39 2.19
CA ASP A 333 -19.04 -26.10 0.91
C ASP A 333 -17.64 -26.37 0.36
N TYR A 334 -17.19 -27.63 0.49
CA TYR A 334 -15.85 -28.04 0.08
C TYR A 334 -15.63 -27.89 -1.44
N GLY A 335 -16.64 -28.19 -2.27
CA GLY A 335 -16.53 -28.05 -3.72
C GLY A 335 -16.42 -26.59 -4.14
N LEU A 336 -17.21 -25.73 -3.50
CA LEU A 336 -17.13 -24.29 -3.72
C LEU A 336 -15.74 -23.74 -3.36
N ASN A 337 -15.19 -24.10 -2.20
CA ASN A 337 -13.86 -23.66 -1.78
C ASN A 337 -12.73 -24.10 -2.73
N GLU A 338 -12.79 -25.32 -3.28
CA GLU A 338 -11.82 -25.76 -4.29
C GLU A 338 -11.87 -24.95 -5.58
N SER A 339 -13.04 -24.43 -5.95
CA SER A 339 -13.23 -23.62 -7.16
C SER A 339 -12.88 -22.13 -6.97
N MET A 340 -12.69 -21.68 -5.73
CA MET A 340 -12.42 -20.27 -5.41
C MET A 340 -11.21 -19.66 -6.14
N PRO A 341 -10.07 -20.36 -6.34
CA PRO A 341 -8.96 -19.79 -7.11
C PRO A 341 -9.37 -19.38 -8.53
N LEU A 342 -10.27 -20.13 -9.18
CA LEU A 342 -10.79 -19.79 -10.50
C LEU A 342 -11.74 -18.58 -10.44
N VAL A 343 -12.61 -18.52 -9.43
CA VAL A 343 -13.52 -17.38 -9.22
C VAL A 343 -12.72 -16.11 -8.90
N THR A 344 -11.69 -16.20 -8.04
CA THR A 344 -10.78 -15.08 -7.77
C THR A 344 -10.09 -14.59 -9.03
N LYS A 345 -9.63 -15.51 -9.91
CA LYS A 345 -9.07 -15.14 -11.22
C LYS A 345 -10.09 -14.44 -12.12
N GLN A 346 -11.37 -14.82 -12.06
CA GLN A 346 -12.41 -14.13 -12.80
C GLN A 346 -12.66 -12.72 -12.26
N LEU A 347 -12.71 -12.55 -10.94
CA LEU A 347 -12.84 -11.24 -10.30
C LEU A 347 -11.66 -10.34 -10.68
N GLN A 348 -10.44 -10.89 -10.79
CA GLN A 348 -9.25 -10.14 -11.20
C GLN A 348 -9.37 -9.44 -12.56
N TYR A 349 -10.21 -9.95 -13.47
CA TYR A 349 -10.44 -9.27 -14.74
C TYR A 349 -11.11 -7.89 -14.57
N LEU A 350 -11.83 -7.63 -13.47
CA LEU A 350 -12.46 -6.33 -13.20
C LEU A 350 -11.42 -5.20 -13.03
N TRP A 351 -10.27 -5.50 -12.44
CA TRP A 351 -9.13 -4.58 -12.34
C TRP A 351 -8.01 -4.97 -13.31
N GLY A 352 -8.35 -5.69 -14.38
CA GLY A 352 -7.46 -5.96 -15.50
C GLY A 352 -7.39 -4.77 -16.44
N MET A 353 -6.24 -4.62 -17.11
CA MET A 353 -5.97 -3.50 -18.03
C MET A 353 -7.08 -3.24 -19.06
N PRO A 354 -7.67 -4.26 -19.73
CA PRO A 354 -8.71 -4.01 -20.74
C PRO A 354 -9.97 -3.39 -20.14
N VAL A 355 -10.50 -3.97 -19.05
CA VAL A 355 -11.72 -3.49 -18.39
C VAL A 355 -11.53 -2.08 -17.82
N ILE A 356 -10.39 -1.80 -17.18
CA ILE A 356 -10.07 -0.45 -16.68
C ILE A 356 -10.07 0.57 -17.84
N ARG A 357 -9.44 0.23 -18.98
CA ARG A 357 -9.39 1.12 -20.14
C ARG A 357 -10.78 1.40 -20.72
N THR A 358 -11.65 0.40 -20.78
CA THR A 358 -13.03 0.56 -21.25
C THR A 358 -13.86 1.39 -20.27
N LEU A 359 -13.80 1.11 -18.97
CA LEU A 359 -14.59 1.82 -17.97
C LEU A 359 -14.15 3.28 -17.82
N PHE A 360 -12.84 3.53 -17.73
CA PHE A 360 -12.27 4.88 -17.59
C PHE A 360 -11.94 5.55 -18.94
N SER A 361 -12.60 5.15 -20.04
CA SER A 361 -12.37 5.72 -21.38
C SER A 361 -12.38 7.26 -21.39
N ASP A 362 -13.33 7.85 -20.66
CA ASP A 362 -13.57 9.30 -20.61
C ASP A 362 -12.43 10.06 -19.90
N VAL A 363 -11.81 9.41 -18.92
CA VAL A 363 -10.63 9.95 -18.19
C VAL A 363 -9.35 9.74 -19.02
N LEU A 364 -9.20 8.56 -19.63
CA LEU A 364 -7.95 8.12 -20.27
C LEU A 364 -7.73 8.69 -21.68
N SER A 365 -8.79 9.03 -22.40
CA SER A 365 -8.75 9.54 -23.78
C SER A 365 -8.14 10.95 -23.92
N LYS A 366 -7.95 11.67 -22.82
CA LYS A 366 -7.28 12.97 -22.83
C LYS A 366 -5.76 12.81 -22.95
N LYS A 367 -5.15 13.53 -23.90
CA LYS A 367 -3.69 13.65 -23.98
C LYS A 367 -3.19 14.58 -22.88
N LEU A 368 -2.19 14.13 -22.11
CA LEU A 368 -1.35 15.00 -21.30
C LEU A 368 -0.38 15.70 -22.26
N GLU A 369 -0.51 17.02 -22.47
CA GLU A 369 0.41 17.75 -23.35
C GLU A 369 1.86 17.69 -22.79
N THR A 370 2.76 17.02 -23.51
CA THR A 370 4.20 16.97 -23.21
C THR A 370 4.91 17.97 -24.14
N GLN A 371 5.62 18.96 -23.59
CA GLN A 371 6.40 19.93 -24.39
C GLN A 371 7.81 19.40 -24.68
N GLU A 372 8.24 19.41 -25.94
CA GLU A 372 9.62 19.18 -26.38
C GLU A 372 10.54 20.38 -26.01
N PRO A 373 11.83 20.14 -25.72
CA PRO A 373 12.77 21.20 -25.33
C PRO A 373 13.31 21.98 -26.54
N THR A 374 13.24 23.31 -26.48
CA THR A 374 13.81 24.22 -27.50
C THR A 374 15.29 24.54 -27.23
N PRO A 375 16.12 24.77 -28.26
CA PRO A 375 17.58 24.92 -28.12
C PRO A 375 17.99 26.31 -27.61
N PRO A 376 19.20 26.46 -27.02
CA PRO A 376 19.60 27.69 -26.33
C PRO A 376 20.06 28.79 -27.32
N PRO A 377 19.73 30.08 -27.08
CA PRO A 377 20.18 31.18 -27.93
C PRO A 377 21.52 31.79 -27.48
N GLN A 378 22.31 32.22 -28.46
CA GLN A 378 23.61 32.91 -28.34
C GLN A 378 23.47 34.40 -27.91
N PRO A 379 24.55 35.06 -27.41
CA PRO A 379 24.46 36.40 -26.84
C PRO A 379 24.91 37.51 -27.82
N THR A 380 24.22 38.66 -27.80
CA THR A 380 24.73 39.94 -28.36
C THR A 380 24.30 41.16 -27.53
N THR A 381 25.16 42.18 -27.55
CA THR A 381 25.30 43.34 -26.65
C THR A 381 24.62 44.65 -27.10
N SER A 382 24.43 45.55 -26.11
CA SER A 382 24.61 47.04 -26.10
C SER A 382 23.54 48.06 -26.58
N GLN A 383 23.06 48.87 -25.59
CA GLN A 383 23.08 50.35 -25.38
C GLN A 383 22.16 51.41 -26.08
N ASN A 384 21.51 52.23 -25.20
CA ASN A 384 21.29 53.72 -25.18
C ASN A 384 20.42 54.41 -26.28
N ASN A 385 19.62 55.49 -26.13
CA ASN A 385 19.28 56.47 -25.05
C ASN A 385 18.13 57.46 -25.51
N LEU A 386 17.31 57.97 -24.55
CA LEU A 386 16.75 59.37 -24.38
C LEU A 386 15.26 59.78 -24.75
N PRO A 387 14.61 60.84 -24.13
CA PRO A 387 13.50 60.67 -23.16
C PRO A 387 12.22 61.60 -23.24
N VAL A 388 11.26 61.35 -22.32
CA VAL A 388 10.12 62.17 -21.77
C VAL A 388 8.74 62.17 -22.47
N LYS A 389 7.95 61.11 -22.18
CA LYS A 389 6.60 61.13 -21.55
C LYS A 389 6.17 59.66 -21.30
N SER A 390 5.61 59.38 -20.13
CA SER A 390 5.41 58.05 -19.50
C SER A 390 6.63 57.49 -18.77
N LEU A 391 6.51 57.36 -17.43
CA LEU A 391 7.23 56.45 -16.52
C LEU A 391 7.24 57.03 -15.08
N PHE A 392 6.26 56.61 -14.28
CA PHE A 392 6.46 56.36 -12.85
C PHE A 392 5.66 55.10 -12.48
N LYS A 393 6.32 54.21 -11.71
CA LYS A 393 5.88 52.88 -11.21
C LYS A 393 5.84 51.73 -12.21
N ARG A 394 6.98 51.05 -12.34
CA ARG A 394 7.06 49.62 -12.73
C ARG A 394 7.95 48.85 -11.73
N ALA A 395 7.60 49.00 -10.46
CA ALA A 395 7.51 47.86 -9.55
C ALA A 395 6.11 47.26 -9.78
N PHE A 396 5.99 45.93 -9.74
CA PHE A 396 4.88 45.11 -10.25
C PHE A 396 4.89 44.84 -11.77
N GLN A 397 4.66 43.55 -12.11
CA GLN A 397 4.47 42.96 -13.44
C GLN A 397 5.74 42.53 -14.21
N LYS A 398 6.45 41.55 -13.65
CA LYS A 398 7.01 40.39 -14.38
C LYS A 398 6.76 39.12 -13.55
N SER A 399 5.48 38.78 -13.47
CA SER A 399 4.93 37.52 -12.95
C SER A 399 3.76 37.18 -13.87
N ALA A 400 4.09 36.91 -15.13
CA ALA A 400 3.12 36.67 -16.20
C ALA A 400 3.72 35.73 -17.25
N SER A 401 4.12 34.53 -16.80
CA SER A 401 4.09 33.32 -17.64
C SER A 401 3.78 32.05 -16.83
N VAL A 402 3.78 32.11 -15.49
CA VAL A 402 3.19 31.10 -14.59
C VAL A 402 1.71 31.42 -14.24
N ARG A 403 1.07 32.37 -14.94
CA ARG A 403 -0.37 32.67 -14.78
C ARG A 403 -1.30 31.95 -15.78
N ASN A 404 -0.77 31.05 -16.61
CA ASN A 404 -1.56 30.34 -17.62
C ASN A 404 -1.46 28.81 -17.56
N ILE A 405 -0.86 28.20 -16.51
CA ILE A 405 -0.87 26.73 -16.35
C ILE A 405 -1.92 26.24 -15.34
N LEU A 406 -2.51 27.12 -14.54
CA LEU A 406 -3.69 26.82 -13.72
C LEU A 406 -4.59 28.06 -13.65
N LYS A 407 -5.38 28.31 -14.70
CA LYS A 407 -6.61 29.10 -14.53
C LYS A 407 -7.72 28.11 -14.13
N PRO A 408 -8.31 28.22 -12.93
CA PRO A 408 -9.52 27.50 -12.61
C PRO A 408 -10.67 28.19 -13.36
N VAL A 409 -10.90 27.79 -14.60
CA VAL A 409 -12.26 27.82 -15.11
C VAL A 409 -12.82 26.47 -14.67
N GLY A 410 -13.70 26.46 -13.67
CA GLY A 410 -14.49 25.27 -13.37
C GLY A 410 -15.11 24.81 -14.68
N GLY A 411 -14.61 23.70 -15.21
CA GLY A 411 -14.80 23.34 -16.61
C GLY A 411 -15.91 22.31 -16.78
N ARG A 412 -16.06 21.44 -15.79
CA ARG A 412 -17.06 20.36 -15.80
C ARG A 412 -18.11 20.64 -14.75
N ARG A 413 -19.36 20.57 -15.18
CA ARG A 413 -20.46 20.63 -14.24
C ARG A 413 -20.60 19.27 -13.55
N VAL A 414 -20.82 19.29 -12.24
CA VAL A 414 -20.94 18.10 -11.39
C VAL A 414 -22.10 17.19 -11.82
N ASP A 415 -23.13 17.78 -12.45
CA ASP A 415 -24.31 17.11 -13.02
C ASP A 415 -24.07 16.50 -14.42
N SER A 416 -22.87 16.63 -14.99
CA SER A 416 -22.58 16.05 -16.30
C SER A 416 -22.54 14.52 -16.26
N ALA A 417 -23.08 13.88 -17.30
CA ALA A 417 -23.14 12.42 -17.42
C ALA A 417 -21.75 11.75 -17.33
N GLU A 418 -20.71 12.43 -17.83
CA GLU A 418 -19.31 11.97 -17.73
C GLU A 418 -18.85 11.90 -16.27
N VAL A 419 -19.17 12.91 -15.46
CA VAL A 419 -18.82 12.94 -14.03
C VAL A 419 -19.57 11.86 -13.26
N GLN A 420 -20.86 11.70 -13.51
CA GLN A 420 -21.68 10.67 -12.87
C GLN A 420 -21.18 9.26 -13.19
N LYS A 421 -20.77 9.01 -14.44
CA LYS A 421 -20.17 7.73 -14.86
C LYS A 421 -18.86 7.46 -14.13
N VAL A 422 -17.91 8.41 -14.11
CA VAL A 422 -16.63 8.25 -13.41
C VAL A 422 -16.82 8.04 -11.91
N CYS A 423 -17.73 8.78 -11.28
CA CYS A 423 -18.07 8.60 -9.88
C CYS A 423 -18.65 7.21 -9.61
N SER A 424 -19.58 6.72 -10.44
CA SER A 424 -20.17 5.38 -10.30
C SER A 424 -19.12 4.27 -10.41
N ILE A 425 -18.16 4.41 -11.34
CA ILE A 425 -17.02 3.49 -11.45
C ILE A 425 -16.16 3.53 -10.19
N CYS A 426 -15.91 4.71 -9.64
CA CYS A 426 -15.12 4.84 -8.41
C CYS A 426 -15.84 4.21 -7.20
N VAL A 427 -17.16 4.34 -7.12
CA VAL A 427 -18.00 3.66 -6.12
C VAL A 427 -17.88 2.15 -6.27
N LEU A 428 -17.97 1.60 -7.48
CA LEU A 428 -17.79 0.17 -7.73
C LEU A 428 -16.47 -0.35 -7.14
N TYR A 429 -15.34 0.31 -7.44
CA TYR A 429 -14.05 -0.11 -6.92
C TYR A 429 -13.91 0.11 -5.40
N GLN A 430 -14.50 1.16 -4.83
CA GLN A 430 -14.56 1.33 -3.38
C GLN A 430 -15.38 0.24 -2.68
N THR A 431 -16.54 -0.11 -3.23
CA THR A 431 -17.37 -1.22 -2.77
C THR A 431 -16.62 -2.55 -2.90
N ALA A 432 -15.86 -2.75 -3.98
CA ALA A 432 -15.01 -3.94 -4.13
C ALA A 432 -13.88 -3.98 -3.08
N LEU A 433 -13.23 -2.85 -2.82
CA LEU A 433 -12.15 -2.72 -1.82
C LEU A 433 -12.61 -2.95 -0.37
N THR A 434 -13.87 -2.64 -0.07
CA THR A 434 -14.48 -2.83 1.26
C THR A 434 -15.13 -4.21 1.41
N THR A 435 -15.65 -4.79 0.34
CA THR A 435 -16.27 -6.13 0.33
C THR A 435 -15.23 -7.24 0.26
N LEU A 436 -14.25 -7.13 -0.63
CA LEU A 436 -13.28 -8.17 -0.96
C LEU A 436 -11.96 -7.99 -0.17
N THR A 437 -12.07 -7.88 1.16
CA THR A 437 -10.96 -7.51 2.05
C THR A 437 -9.72 -8.40 1.93
N GLN A 438 -9.90 -9.71 1.65
CA GLN A 438 -8.79 -10.66 1.52
C GLN A 438 -7.92 -10.44 0.27
N ILE A 439 -8.50 -9.85 -0.78
CA ILE A 439 -7.81 -9.56 -2.05
C ILE A 439 -7.68 -8.05 -2.32
N ARG A 440 -7.91 -7.21 -1.29
CA ARG A 440 -7.85 -5.74 -1.38
C ARG A 440 -6.55 -5.24 -2.03
N LEU A 441 -5.39 -5.79 -1.65
CA LEU A 441 -4.08 -5.41 -2.21
C LEU A 441 -3.95 -5.75 -3.70
N GLN A 442 -4.59 -6.83 -4.17
CA GLN A 442 -4.59 -7.20 -5.59
C GLN A 442 -5.39 -6.20 -6.42
N ILE A 443 -6.53 -5.74 -5.89
CA ILE A 443 -7.36 -4.70 -6.52
C ILE A 443 -6.57 -3.40 -6.64
N LEU A 444 -5.95 -2.94 -5.54
CA LEU A 444 -5.13 -1.72 -5.55
C LEU A 444 -3.98 -1.84 -6.55
N THR A 445 -3.25 -2.96 -6.54
CA THR A 445 -2.14 -3.20 -7.48
C THR A 445 -2.59 -3.20 -8.94
N GLY A 446 -3.75 -3.78 -9.24
CA GLY A 446 -4.32 -3.77 -10.59
C GLY A 446 -4.69 -2.37 -11.07
N LEU A 447 -5.31 -1.57 -10.21
CA LEU A 447 -5.67 -0.17 -10.51
C LEU A 447 -4.43 0.72 -10.70
N THR A 448 -3.34 0.45 -9.99
CA THR A 448 -2.09 1.21 -10.08
C THR A 448 -1.19 0.79 -11.24
N TYR A 449 -1.45 -0.36 -11.88
CA TYR A 449 -0.63 -0.86 -12.99
C TYR A 449 -0.73 0.00 -14.27
N LEU A 450 -1.82 0.77 -14.41
CA LEU A 450 -1.97 1.70 -15.52
C LEU A 450 -1.37 3.05 -15.12
N ASP A 451 -0.11 3.30 -15.50
CA ASP A 451 0.70 4.46 -15.08
C ASP A 451 -0.02 5.82 -15.23
N ASP A 452 -0.83 5.96 -16.28
CA ASP A 452 -1.57 7.18 -16.63
C ASP A 452 -2.90 7.37 -15.87
N LEU A 453 -3.44 6.34 -15.20
CA LEU A 453 -4.80 6.42 -14.63
C LEU A 453 -4.87 7.44 -13.50
N LEU A 454 -3.99 7.33 -12.50
CA LEU A 454 -4.03 8.19 -11.33
C LEU A 454 -3.70 9.66 -11.63
N PRO A 455 -2.70 9.98 -12.46
CA PRO A 455 -2.44 11.37 -12.85
C PRO A 455 -3.62 12.00 -13.60
N LYS A 456 -4.26 11.24 -14.51
CA LYS A 456 -5.45 11.72 -15.23
C LYS A 456 -6.68 11.83 -14.33
N LEU A 457 -6.85 10.93 -13.36
CA LEU A 457 -7.90 11.02 -12.35
C LEU A 457 -7.69 12.23 -11.43
N TRP A 458 -6.43 12.54 -11.05
CA TRP A 458 -6.12 13.76 -10.31
C TRP A 458 -6.43 15.02 -11.11
N ALA A 459 -6.04 15.07 -12.38
CA ALA A 459 -6.38 16.17 -13.28
C ALA A 459 -7.90 16.33 -13.40
N PHE A 460 -8.65 15.22 -13.51
CA PHE A 460 -10.11 15.21 -13.51
C PHE A 460 -10.70 15.80 -12.23
N ILE A 461 -10.21 15.39 -11.04
CA ILE A 461 -10.61 15.95 -9.74
C ILE A 461 -10.39 17.47 -9.70
N CYS A 462 -9.26 17.94 -10.24
CA CYS A 462 -8.93 19.36 -10.28
C CYS A 462 -9.88 20.19 -11.18
N GLU A 463 -10.44 19.59 -12.23
CA GLU A 463 -11.35 20.25 -13.18
C GLU A 463 -12.77 20.50 -12.64
N LEU A 464 -13.16 19.81 -11.55
CA LEU A 464 -14.52 19.86 -10.98
C LEU A 464 -14.85 21.17 -10.24
N GLY A 465 -13.87 22.03 -9.96
CA GLY A 465 -14.14 23.28 -9.25
C GLY A 465 -12.93 24.18 -9.01
N PRO A 466 -13.15 25.40 -8.50
CA PRO A 466 -12.07 26.32 -8.17
C PRO A 466 -11.13 25.75 -7.10
N GLN A 467 -9.85 26.18 -7.14
CA GLN A 467 -8.79 25.67 -6.25
C GLN A 467 -8.56 24.14 -6.37
N GLY A 468 -8.65 23.59 -7.58
CA GLY A 468 -8.42 22.15 -7.81
C GLY A 468 -9.52 21.28 -7.20
N GLY A 469 -10.77 21.74 -7.23
CA GLY A 469 -11.92 21.01 -6.65
C GLY A 469 -12.05 21.08 -5.12
N LEU A 470 -11.06 21.59 -4.39
CA LEU A 470 -11.04 21.54 -2.91
C LEU A 470 -12.30 22.10 -2.25
N LYS A 471 -12.78 23.24 -2.74
CA LYS A 471 -13.98 23.88 -2.20
C LYS A 471 -15.22 22.99 -2.34
N LEU A 472 -15.36 22.31 -3.49
CA LEU A 472 -16.46 21.39 -3.76
C LEU A 472 -16.44 20.22 -2.77
N PHE A 473 -15.30 19.54 -2.61
CA PHE A 473 -15.21 18.41 -1.69
C PHE A 473 -15.42 18.80 -0.23
N ILE A 474 -15.02 20.01 0.18
CA ILE A 474 -15.33 20.53 1.53
C ILE A 474 -16.83 20.79 1.68
N GLU A 475 -17.52 21.31 0.66
CA GLU A 475 -18.98 21.48 0.67
C GLU A 475 -19.69 20.11 0.76
N CYS A 476 -19.19 19.08 0.05
CA CYS A 476 -19.68 17.71 0.14
C CYS A 476 -19.55 17.08 1.53
N LEU A 477 -18.60 17.51 2.37
CA LEU A 477 -18.48 16.99 3.75
C LEU A 477 -19.68 17.38 4.62
N ASN A 478 -20.27 18.54 4.34
CA ASN A 478 -21.39 19.11 5.10
C ASN A 478 -22.76 18.69 4.53
N ASN A 479 -22.80 18.23 3.28
CA ASN A 479 -24.01 17.79 2.59
C ASN A 479 -24.08 16.26 2.55
N ASP A 480 -25.19 15.67 3.01
CA ASP A 480 -25.38 14.21 3.03
C ASP A 480 -26.24 13.72 1.84
N THR A 481 -25.95 14.23 0.63
CA THR A 481 -26.64 13.79 -0.59
C THR A 481 -25.90 12.63 -1.25
N GLU A 482 -26.60 11.81 -2.02
CA GLU A 482 -25.98 10.67 -2.72
C GLU A 482 -24.90 11.14 -3.71
N GLU A 483 -25.09 12.28 -4.40
CA GLU A 483 -24.07 12.84 -5.28
C GLU A 483 -22.81 13.24 -4.50
N SER A 484 -22.98 13.75 -3.28
CA SER A 484 -21.86 14.11 -2.41
C SER A 484 -21.07 12.86 -1.99
N LYS A 485 -21.76 11.76 -1.64
CA LYS A 485 -21.11 10.48 -1.30
C LYS A 485 -20.32 9.91 -2.47
N GLN A 486 -20.90 9.94 -3.67
CA GLN A 486 -20.25 9.45 -4.88
C GLN A 486 -18.96 10.24 -5.22
N LEU A 487 -18.99 11.56 -5.08
CA LEU A 487 -17.80 12.40 -5.24
C LEU A 487 -16.73 12.05 -4.19
N LEU A 488 -17.12 11.92 -2.91
CA LEU A 488 -16.19 11.55 -1.84
C LEU A 488 -15.57 10.16 -2.07
N ALA A 489 -16.32 9.19 -2.62
CA ALA A 489 -15.81 7.87 -2.99
C ALA A 489 -14.73 7.94 -4.08
N MET A 490 -14.87 8.85 -5.06
CA MET A 490 -13.82 9.11 -6.05
C MET A 490 -12.53 9.63 -5.40
N LEU A 491 -12.65 10.59 -4.47
CA LEU A 491 -11.49 11.10 -3.72
C LEU A 491 -10.85 10.00 -2.87
N MET A 492 -11.65 9.14 -2.22
CA MET A 492 -11.17 8.00 -1.44
C MET A 492 -10.38 7.02 -2.32
N LEU A 493 -10.91 6.66 -3.49
CA LEU A 493 -10.25 5.72 -4.41
C LEU A 493 -8.92 6.26 -4.90
N PHE A 494 -8.91 7.53 -5.29
CA PHE A 494 -7.68 8.21 -5.67
C PHE A 494 -6.63 8.16 -4.55
N CYS A 495 -7.02 8.48 -3.32
CA CYS A 495 -6.10 8.47 -2.19
C CYS A 495 -5.59 7.07 -1.85
N ASP A 496 -6.46 6.05 -1.84
CA ASP A 496 -6.06 4.68 -1.55
C ASP A 496 -5.13 4.09 -2.62
N CYS A 497 -5.42 4.33 -3.90
CA CYS A 497 -4.57 3.86 -4.99
C CYS A 497 -3.23 4.61 -5.03
N SER A 498 -3.24 5.94 -4.87
CA SER A 498 -2.01 6.75 -4.87
C SER A 498 -1.11 6.40 -3.70
N ARG A 499 -1.69 6.20 -2.51
CA ARG A 499 -0.97 5.72 -1.32
C ARG A 499 -0.33 4.36 -1.56
N HIS A 500 -1.07 3.41 -2.13
CA HIS A 500 -0.54 2.08 -2.46
C HIS A 500 0.62 2.17 -3.46
N LEU A 501 0.42 2.87 -4.58
CA LEU A 501 1.44 3.08 -5.61
C LEU A 501 2.71 3.69 -5.01
N ILE A 502 2.58 4.78 -4.28
CA ILE A 502 3.75 5.51 -3.81
C ILE A 502 4.50 4.71 -2.75
N THR A 503 3.82 3.87 -1.96
CA THR A 503 4.48 2.98 -0.99
C THR A 503 5.28 1.86 -1.66
N ILE A 504 4.91 1.42 -2.86
CA ILE A 504 5.65 0.37 -3.60
C ILE A 504 6.81 0.91 -4.44
N LEU A 505 6.74 2.19 -4.82
CA LEU A 505 7.80 2.84 -5.60
C LEU A 505 8.99 3.24 -4.73
N ASP A 506 10.20 3.02 -5.25
CA ASP A 506 11.43 3.45 -4.61
C ASP A 506 11.76 4.94 -4.87
N ASP A 507 12.82 5.44 -4.25
CA ASP A 507 13.21 6.84 -4.36
C ASP A 507 13.59 7.27 -5.77
N ILE A 508 14.21 6.38 -6.52
CA ILE A 508 14.65 6.69 -7.88
C ILE A 508 13.40 6.82 -8.75
N GLU A 509 12.49 5.85 -8.64
CA GLU A 509 11.20 5.84 -9.35
C GLU A 509 10.37 7.10 -9.06
N VAL A 510 10.33 7.59 -7.82
CA VAL A 510 9.50 8.75 -7.44
C VAL A 510 10.17 10.10 -7.69
N TYR A 511 11.44 10.27 -7.35
CA TYR A 511 12.09 11.59 -7.40
C TYR A 511 12.86 11.84 -8.69
N GLU A 512 13.46 10.79 -9.28
CA GLU A 512 14.33 10.92 -10.45
C GLU A 512 13.58 10.58 -11.73
N GLU A 513 12.93 9.41 -11.77
CA GLU A 513 12.13 8.96 -12.91
C GLU A 513 10.72 9.60 -12.91
N GLN A 514 10.21 10.01 -11.74
CA GLN A 514 8.89 10.62 -11.54
C GLN A 514 7.75 9.78 -12.15
N ILE A 515 7.76 8.48 -11.86
CA ILE A 515 6.73 7.53 -12.31
C ILE A 515 5.36 7.97 -11.79
N SER A 516 4.39 8.01 -12.71
CA SER A 516 3.03 8.51 -12.54
C SER A 516 2.93 10.00 -12.18
N PHE A 517 3.50 10.44 -11.05
CA PHE A 517 3.34 11.82 -10.57
C PHE A 517 4.64 12.61 -10.66
N LYS A 518 4.53 13.84 -11.19
CA LYS A 518 5.61 14.82 -11.10
C LYS A 518 5.72 15.34 -9.68
N THR A 519 6.93 15.78 -9.32
CA THR A 519 7.17 16.38 -7.99
C THR A 519 6.26 17.60 -7.74
N GLU A 520 6.02 18.42 -8.76
CA GLU A 520 5.10 19.56 -8.66
C GLU A 520 3.65 19.13 -8.36
N GLU A 521 3.20 18.02 -8.96
CA GLU A 521 1.87 17.46 -8.72
C GLU A 521 1.76 16.95 -7.28
N LEU A 522 2.80 16.28 -6.76
CA LEU A 522 2.85 15.86 -5.35
C LEU A 522 2.75 17.04 -4.39
N VAL A 523 3.34 18.21 -4.72
CA VAL A 523 3.17 19.44 -3.94
C VAL A 523 1.71 19.91 -3.98
N THR A 524 1.07 19.92 -5.15
CA THR A 524 -0.36 20.32 -5.23
C THR A 524 -1.28 19.37 -4.48
N ILE A 525 -1.05 18.06 -4.58
CA ILE A 525 -1.80 17.01 -3.89
C ILE A 525 -1.62 17.17 -2.37
N SER A 526 -0.37 17.28 -1.90
CA SER A 526 -0.10 17.46 -0.46
C SER A 526 -0.78 18.71 0.10
N SER A 527 -0.77 19.83 -0.64
CA SER A 527 -1.44 21.06 -0.23
C SER A 527 -2.96 20.88 -0.13
N PHE A 528 -3.58 20.23 -1.12
CA PHE A 528 -5.00 19.89 -1.14
C PHE A 528 -5.37 19.02 0.08
N LEU A 529 -4.69 17.88 0.25
CA LEU A 529 -5.00 16.91 1.30
C LEU A 529 -4.80 17.51 2.69
N ASN A 530 -3.70 18.23 2.88
CA ASN A 530 -3.39 18.87 4.15
C ASN A 530 -4.47 19.93 4.50
N THR A 531 -5.02 20.65 3.51
CA THR A 531 -6.11 21.60 3.75
C THR A 531 -7.40 20.87 4.10
N PHE A 532 -7.72 19.81 3.35
CA PHE A 532 -8.93 19.03 3.51
C PHE A 532 -8.98 18.35 4.89
N VAL A 533 -7.91 17.66 5.28
CA VAL A 533 -7.81 17.00 6.59
C VAL A 533 -7.85 18.02 7.73
N TYR A 534 -7.15 19.16 7.59
CA TYR A 534 -7.22 20.24 8.56
C TYR A 534 -8.66 20.72 8.77
N LYS A 535 -9.42 20.92 7.69
CA LYS A 535 -10.83 21.34 7.77
C LYS A 535 -11.72 20.28 8.42
N MET A 536 -11.57 19.00 8.05
CA MET A 536 -12.30 17.89 8.69
C MET A 536 -12.09 17.86 10.22
N VAL A 537 -10.86 18.12 10.69
CA VAL A 537 -10.54 18.12 12.12
C VAL A 537 -10.99 19.42 12.79
N TRP A 538 -10.67 20.57 12.22
CA TRP A 538 -10.86 21.88 12.85
C TRP A 538 -12.34 22.30 12.91
N ASP A 539 -13.12 21.95 11.89
CA ASP A 539 -14.56 22.22 11.82
C ASP A 539 -15.38 21.18 12.62
N GLY A 540 -14.72 20.22 13.29
CA GLY A 540 -15.35 19.29 14.24
C GLY A 540 -16.04 18.06 13.60
N ILE A 541 -15.84 17.83 12.29
CA ILE A 541 -16.48 16.73 11.55
C ILE A 541 -16.00 15.37 12.09
N LEU A 542 -14.72 15.26 12.44
CA LEU A 542 -14.13 14.01 12.94
C LEU A 542 -14.56 13.66 14.38
N GLU A 543 -15.00 14.61 15.20
CA GLU A 543 -15.32 14.37 16.62
C GLU A 543 -16.42 13.30 16.80
N ASN A 544 -17.36 13.22 15.85
CA ASN A 544 -18.48 12.28 15.86
C ASN A 544 -18.54 11.39 14.60
N ALA A 545 -17.47 11.34 13.81
CA ALA A 545 -17.46 10.60 12.54
C ALA A 545 -17.62 9.09 12.77
N LYS A 546 -18.54 8.48 12.01
CA LYS A 546 -18.76 7.02 11.94
C LYS A 546 -18.98 6.62 10.49
N GLY A 547 -18.69 5.35 10.16
CA GLY A 547 -18.87 4.81 8.81
C GLY A 547 -18.06 5.58 7.77
N GLU A 548 -18.70 5.92 6.66
CA GLU A 548 -18.07 6.48 5.45
C GLU A 548 -17.21 7.73 5.71
N LYS A 549 -17.61 8.64 6.61
CA LYS A 549 -16.82 9.84 6.91
C LYS A 549 -15.49 9.51 7.60
N LEU A 550 -15.47 8.44 8.40
CA LEU A 550 -14.26 7.96 9.05
C LEU A 550 -13.37 7.21 8.06
N ASP A 551 -13.96 6.42 7.16
CA ASP A 551 -13.24 5.75 6.08
C ASP A 551 -12.58 6.75 5.13
N LEU A 552 -13.31 7.80 4.76
CA LEU A 552 -12.78 8.95 4.01
C LEU A 552 -11.59 9.59 4.72
N PHE A 553 -11.72 9.84 6.02
CA PHE A 553 -10.62 10.40 6.81
C PHE A 553 -9.39 9.49 6.74
N HIS A 554 -9.54 8.17 6.92
CA HIS A 554 -8.42 7.23 6.87
C HIS A 554 -7.73 7.20 5.49
N SER A 555 -8.49 7.21 4.38
CA SER A 555 -7.92 7.22 3.04
C SER A 555 -7.13 8.52 2.78
N VAL A 556 -7.72 9.68 3.08
CA VAL A 556 -7.10 11.00 2.82
C VAL A 556 -5.94 11.27 3.77
N HIS A 557 -6.11 11.01 5.07
CA HIS A 557 -5.06 11.16 6.08
C HIS A 557 -3.90 10.20 5.81
N GLY A 558 -4.20 8.94 5.46
CA GLY A 558 -3.17 7.97 5.13
C GLY A 558 -2.32 8.42 3.94
N TRP A 559 -2.94 8.98 2.90
CA TRP A 559 -2.19 9.49 1.75
C TRP A 559 -1.36 10.73 2.10
N LEU A 560 -1.94 11.65 2.87
CA LEU A 560 -1.25 12.84 3.37
C LEU A 560 0.02 12.49 4.17
N MET A 561 -0.08 11.51 5.08
CA MET A 561 1.04 11.14 5.94
C MET A 561 2.17 10.45 5.17
N VAL A 562 1.87 9.61 4.18
CA VAL A 562 2.91 9.04 3.30
C VAL A 562 3.68 10.14 2.57
N LEU A 563 2.98 11.16 2.04
CA LEU A 563 3.64 12.31 1.40
C LEU A 563 4.49 13.12 2.40
N TYR A 564 3.98 13.34 3.61
CA TYR A 564 4.69 14.09 4.65
C TYR A 564 5.96 13.36 5.11
N GLU A 565 5.89 12.05 5.36
CA GLU A 565 7.04 11.24 5.76
C GLU A 565 8.10 11.20 4.66
N ARG A 566 7.67 11.10 3.39
CA ARG A 566 8.58 11.19 2.23
C ARG A 566 9.26 12.55 2.14
N ASP A 567 8.53 13.65 2.29
CA ASP A 567 9.10 14.99 2.28
C ASP A 567 10.07 15.23 3.45
N CYS A 568 9.78 14.66 4.64
CA CYS A 568 10.69 14.72 5.79
C CYS A 568 12.03 14.02 5.53
N ARG A 569 12.04 12.96 4.72
CA ARG A 569 13.23 12.18 4.38
C ARG A 569 14.00 12.81 3.22
N ARG A 570 13.30 13.09 2.11
CA ARG A 570 13.82 13.79 0.93
C ARG A 570 12.85 14.88 0.54
N ARG A 571 13.24 16.10 0.90
CA ARG A 571 12.45 17.30 0.71
C ARG A 571 12.18 17.56 -0.77
N PHE A 572 10.90 17.73 -1.10
CA PHE A 572 10.42 18.09 -2.43
C PHE A 572 9.46 19.28 -2.41
N SER A 573 8.95 19.65 -1.23
CA SER A 573 8.01 20.76 -1.04
C SER A 573 8.65 22.02 -0.42
N PRO A 574 8.06 23.22 -0.67
CA PRO A 574 8.46 24.46 0.00
C PRO A 574 8.22 24.46 1.52
N ASP A 575 8.94 25.31 2.27
CA ASP A 575 8.86 25.41 3.75
C ASP A 575 7.46 25.67 4.30
N ASP A 576 6.62 26.41 3.58
CA ASP A 576 5.29 26.79 4.05
C ASP A 576 4.16 25.86 3.58
N ASN A 577 4.46 24.85 2.75
CA ASN A 577 3.45 23.95 2.17
C ASN A 577 2.65 23.18 3.23
N TRP A 578 3.33 22.76 4.31
CA TRP A 578 2.72 21.98 5.38
C TRP A 578 2.01 22.82 6.43
N LEU A 579 2.32 24.12 6.52
CA LEU A 579 1.85 25.01 7.59
C LEU A 579 0.48 25.62 7.28
N ARG A 580 -0.37 25.73 8.30
CA ARG A 580 -1.71 26.34 8.16
C ARG A 580 -1.70 27.79 8.63
N LYS A 581 -1.76 28.73 7.68
CA LYS A 581 -1.76 30.18 7.95
C LYS A 581 -3.00 30.64 8.75
N ASP A 582 -4.12 29.91 8.62
CA ASP A 582 -5.37 30.21 9.32
C ASP A 582 -5.35 29.82 10.80
N LEU A 583 -4.42 28.97 11.23
CA LEU A 583 -4.32 28.49 12.60
C LEU A 583 -3.46 29.45 13.44
N LYS A 584 -4.12 30.31 14.23
CA LYS A 584 -3.43 31.15 15.21
C LYS A 584 -2.91 30.30 16.37
N PRO A 585 -1.60 30.34 16.69
CA PRO A 585 -1.04 29.54 17.79
C PRO A 585 -1.73 29.81 19.13
N SER A 586 -1.99 31.07 19.47
CA SER A 586 -2.65 31.46 20.72
C SER A 586 -4.02 30.83 20.92
N LEU A 587 -4.81 30.72 19.84
CA LEU A 587 -6.11 30.05 19.87
C LEU A 587 -5.94 28.55 20.12
N LEU A 588 -4.98 27.91 19.46
CA LEU A 588 -4.69 26.49 19.66
C LEU A 588 -4.29 26.19 21.12
N PHE A 589 -3.37 26.98 21.70
CA PHE A 589 -2.97 26.83 23.10
C PHE A 589 -4.17 26.94 24.04
N GLN A 590 -5.03 27.95 23.84
CA GLN A 590 -6.22 28.14 24.66
C GLN A 590 -7.23 26.97 24.55
N GLU A 591 -7.43 26.43 23.34
CA GLU A 591 -8.34 25.30 23.12
C GLU A 591 -7.80 24.00 23.75
N LEU A 592 -6.48 23.80 23.72
CA LEU A 592 -5.81 22.67 24.39
C LEU A 592 -5.92 22.76 25.92
N GLU A 593 -5.73 23.95 26.49
CA GLU A 593 -5.93 24.19 27.93
C GLU A 593 -7.37 23.92 28.37
N LYS A 594 -8.34 24.27 27.52
CA LYS A 594 -9.77 23.96 27.71
C LYS A 594 -10.14 22.50 27.42
N GLY A 595 -9.19 21.66 27.00
CA GLY A 595 -9.43 20.24 26.72
C GLY A 595 -10.34 19.98 25.52
N LYS A 596 -10.37 20.88 24.52
CA LYS A 596 -11.24 20.75 23.34
C LYS A 596 -10.77 19.61 22.42
N ARG A 597 -11.70 18.78 21.98
CA ARG A 597 -11.41 17.54 21.25
C ARG A 597 -10.74 17.79 19.89
N ARG A 598 -11.23 18.72 19.08
CA ARG A 598 -10.59 19.14 17.81
C ARG A 598 -9.10 19.48 17.93
N ALA A 599 -8.70 20.15 19.01
CA ALA A 599 -7.31 20.56 19.20
C ALA A 599 -6.42 19.34 19.54
N GLN A 600 -6.95 18.40 20.33
CA GLN A 600 -6.28 17.12 20.62
C GLN A 600 -6.14 16.27 19.35
N LEU A 601 -7.20 16.16 18.55
CA LEU A 601 -7.20 15.40 17.28
C LEU A 601 -6.21 16.01 16.28
N LEU A 602 -6.07 17.34 16.24
CA LEU A 602 -5.11 18.03 15.38
C LEU A 602 -3.67 17.66 15.77
N LEU A 603 -3.33 17.64 17.06
CA LEU A 603 -2.02 17.19 17.54
C LEU A 603 -1.78 15.70 17.29
N GLN A 604 -2.83 14.89 17.36
CA GLN A 604 -2.73 13.44 17.17
C GLN A 604 -2.50 13.06 15.71
N TYR A 605 -3.22 13.67 14.77
CA TYR A 605 -3.25 13.22 13.37
C TYR A 605 -2.40 14.08 12.43
N ILE A 606 -2.36 15.40 12.62
CA ILE A 606 -1.69 16.33 11.70
C ILE A 606 -0.88 17.41 12.43
N PRO A 607 0.03 17.06 13.36
CA PRO A 607 0.78 18.05 14.14
C PRO A 607 1.70 18.93 13.27
N HIS A 608 2.11 18.45 12.10
CA HIS A 608 2.97 19.17 11.15
C HIS A 608 2.39 20.49 10.65
N VAL A 609 1.06 20.69 10.76
CA VAL A 609 0.42 21.97 10.41
C VAL A 609 0.79 23.12 11.34
N ILE A 610 1.32 22.79 12.52
CA ILE A 610 1.78 23.74 13.52
C ILE A 610 3.28 23.98 13.32
N PRO A 611 3.72 25.25 13.29
CA PRO A 611 5.14 25.57 13.23
C PRO A 611 5.96 24.85 14.31
N HIS A 612 7.12 24.32 13.94
CA HIS A 612 8.01 23.55 14.82
C HIS A 612 8.27 24.27 16.16
N LYS A 613 8.58 25.57 16.13
CA LYS A 613 8.81 26.39 17.33
C LYS A 613 7.64 26.32 18.33
N ASN A 614 6.40 26.34 17.85
CA ASN A 614 5.22 26.31 18.70
C ASN A 614 4.98 24.92 19.30
N ARG A 615 5.29 23.85 18.55
CA ARG A 615 5.26 22.48 19.08
C ARG A 615 6.32 22.24 20.15
N VAL A 616 7.52 22.81 19.99
CA VAL A 616 8.55 22.80 21.04
C VAL A 616 8.07 23.54 22.29
N LEU A 617 7.39 24.69 22.15
CA LEU A 617 6.77 25.39 23.29
C LEU A 617 5.69 24.53 23.98
N LEU A 618 4.81 23.89 23.21
CA LEU A 618 3.81 22.94 23.74
C LEU A 618 4.48 21.83 24.55
N PHE A 619 5.50 21.19 23.99
CA PHE A 619 6.28 20.15 24.66
C PHE A 619 6.86 20.64 25.99
N ARG A 620 7.48 21.83 26.02
CA ARG A 620 8.04 22.42 27.24
C ARG A 620 6.97 22.74 28.29
N ASN A 621 5.80 23.21 27.86
CA ASN A 621 4.68 23.46 28.78
C ASN A 621 4.14 22.16 29.39
N ILE A 622 4.02 21.09 28.60
CA ILE A 622 3.59 19.77 29.06
C ILE A 622 4.58 19.23 30.12
N VAL A 623 5.89 19.28 29.82
CA VAL A 623 6.94 18.87 30.75
C VAL A 623 6.90 19.69 32.05
N THR A 624 6.71 21.01 31.95
CA THR A 624 6.63 21.90 33.12
C THR A 624 5.45 21.55 34.00
N LYS A 625 4.26 21.33 33.41
CA LYS A 625 3.06 20.89 34.13
C LYS A 625 3.24 19.53 34.81
N GLU A 626 3.99 18.60 34.18
CA GLU A 626 4.34 17.33 34.83
C GLU A 626 5.25 17.56 36.05
N LYS A 627 6.29 18.40 35.92
CA LYS A 627 7.18 18.75 37.05
C LYS A 627 6.40 19.36 38.21
N GLU A 628 5.44 20.23 37.94
CA GLU A 628 4.54 20.81 38.95
C GLU A 628 3.68 19.75 39.63
N THR A 629 3.08 18.83 38.84
CA THR A 629 2.25 17.75 39.36
C THR A 629 3.04 16.78 40.26
N LEU A 630 4.32 16.56 39.93
CA LEU A 630 5.24 15.73 40.71
C LEU A 630 5.89 16.46 41.90
N GLY A 631 5.59 17.74 42.13
CA GLY A 631 6.20 18.53 43.21
C GLY A 631 7.70 18.77 43.04
N LEU A 632 8.21 18.74 41.81
CA LEU A 632 9.63 18.91 41.48
C LEU A 632 10.03 20.38 41.25
N VAL A 633 9.05 21.28 41.27
CA VAL A 633 9.25 22.72 41.15
C VAL A 633 9.20 23.34 42.54
N GLU A 634 10.05 24.32 42.77
CA GLU A 634 10.09 25.10 44.01
C GLU A 634 8.76 25.85 44.18
N THR A 635 7.99 25.47 45.19
CA THR A 635 6.74 26.16 45.57
C THR A 635 6.96 26.89 46.88
N SER A 636 6.16 27.91 47.17
CA SER A 636 6.25 28.70 48.42
C SER A 636 6.13 27.86 49.71
N SER A 637 5.74 26.58 49.60
CA SER A 637 5.41 25.67 50.69
C SER A 637 6.30 24.42 50.81
N ALA A 638 7.12 24.10 49.80
CA ALA A 638 7.99 22.91 49.83
C ALA A 638 9.21 23.06 48.90
N SER A 639 10.39 22.69 49.39
CA SER A 639 11.61 22.59 48.58
C SER A 639 11.63 21.28 47.79
N PRO A 640 12.11 21.29 46.53
CA PRO A 640 12.15 20.09 45.71
C PRO A 640 13.13 19.06 46.31
N HIS A 641 12.77 17.78 46.27
CA HIS A 641 13.70 16.71 46.63
C HIS A 641 14.91 16.70 45.67
N VAL A 642 16.10 16.94 46.22
CA VAL A 642 17.36 16.94 45.49
C VAL A 642 18.06 15.60 45.69
N THR A 643 18.45 14.96 44.59
CA THR A 643 19.24 13.72 44.63
C THR A 643 20.72 14.06 44.50
N HIS A 644 21.54 13.64 45.46
CA HIS A 644 22.99 13.83 45.43
C HIS A 644 23.69 12.57 44.94
N ILE A 645 24.60 12.70 43.97
CA ILE A 645 25.45 11.62 43.48
C ILE A 645 26.93 12.01 43.55
N THR A 646 27.79 11.05 43.87
CA THR A 646 29.24 11.27 44.02
C THR A 646 29.98 10.54 42.91
N ILE A 647 30.79 11.25 42.12
CA ILE A 647 31.37 10.73 40.87
C ILE A 647 32.88 10.94 40.86
N ARG A 648 33.64 9.91 40.48
CA ARG A 648 35.07 10.05 40.15
C ARG A 648 35.26 10.31 38.66
N ARG A 649 36.05 11.32 38.29
CA ARG A 649 36.36 11.62 36.87
C ARG A 649 36.97 10.42 36.13
N SER A 650 37.77 9.61 36.81
CA SER A 650 38.37 8.39 36.26
C SER A 650 37.35 7.29 35.95
N ARG A 651 36.21 7.25 36.66
CA ARG A 651 35.19 6.19 36.62
C ARG A 651 33.76 6.73 36.49
N MET A 652 33.57 7.76 35.66
CA MET A 652 32.28 8.44 35.55
C MET A 652 31.13 7.57 35.09
N LEU A 653 31.40 6.68 34.11
CA LEU A 653 30.37 5.83 33.53
C LEU A 653 29.91 4.79 34.56
N GLU A 654 30.86 4.17 35.25
CA GLU A 654 30.65 3.15 36.25
C GLU A 654 29.93 3.72 37.49
N ASP A 655 30.46 4.81 38.06
CA ASP A 655 29.87 5.45 39.25
C ASP A 655 28.48 6.03 38.96
N GLY A 656 28.33 6.64 37.77
CA GLY A 656 27.06 7.18 37.30
C GLY A 656 26.02 6.09 37.06
N TYR A 657 26.42 4.98 36.43
CA TYR A 657 25.56 3.83 36.19
C TYR A 657 25.07 3.20 37.50
N ASP A 658 25.97 2.93 38.45
CA ASP A 658 25.63 2.25 39.71
C ASP A 658 24.67 3.07 40.60
N GLN A 659 24.84 4.38 40.64
CA GLN A 659 24.02 5.27 41.45
C GLN A 659 22.69 5.61 40.78
N LEU A 660 22.71 6.02 39.51
CA LEU A 660 21.52 6.53 38.84
C LEU A 660 20.59 5.42 38.34
N ARG A 661 21.09 4.23 38.03
CA ARG A 661 20.24 3.11 37.58
C ARG A 661 19.24 2.69 38.64
N ARG A 662 19.65 2.71 39.92
CA ARG A 662 18.85 2.25 41.08
C ARG A 662 17.80 3.26 41.54
N LEU A 663 17.87 4.50 41.05
CA LEU A 663 16.94 5.55 41.46
C LEU A 663 15.52 5.29 40.91
N PRO A 664 14.48 5.57 41.70
CA PRO A 664 13.11 5.57 41.21
C PRO A 664 12.91 6.71 40.20
N VAL A 665 11.93 6.54 39.32
CA VAL A 665 11.64 7.47 38.20
C VAL A 665 11.41 8.91 38.68
N ASN A 666 10.76 9.11 39.82
CA ASN A 666 10.51 10.45 40.36
C ASN A 666 11.79 11.17 40.80
N SER A 667 12.72 10.45 41.43
CA SER A 667 14.00 11.01 41.89
C SER A 667 14.91 11.39 40.72
N ILE A 668 14.92 10.59 39.66
CA ILE A 668 15.69 10.93 38.46
C ILE A 668 15.05 12.07 37.66
N LYS A 669 13.72 12.19 37.64
CA LYS A 669 13.03 13.37 37.06
C LYS A 669 13.27 14.65 37.87
N GLY A 670 13.54 14.52 39.18
CA GLY A 670 13.91 15.63 40.06
C GLY A 670 15.29 16.21 39.81
N VAL A 671 15.69 17.17 40.64
CA VAL A 671 17.00 17.84 40.54
C VAL A 671 18.10 16.88 41.00
N ILE A 672 19.10 16.67 40.15
CA ILE A 672 20.28 15.85 40.47
C ILE A 672 21.47 16.79 40.67
N ARG A 673 22.14 16.65 41.81
CA ARG A 673 23.40 17.36 42.12
C ARG A 673 24.55 16.37 42.10
N VAL A 674 25.56 16.69 41.32
CA VAL A 674 26.76 15.87 41.16
C VAL A 674 27.88 16.46 42.02
N LYS A 675 28.59 15.60 42.75
CA LYS A 675 29.78 15.94 43.52
C LYS A 675 30.97 15.18 42.94
N PHE A 676 31.95 15.89 42.39
CA PHE A 676 33.17 15.27 41.89
C PHE A 676 34.17 15.04 43.02
N VAL A 677 34.72 13.83 43.08
CA VAL A 677 35.75 13.43 44.03
C VAL A 677 36.93 12.84 43.29
N ASN A 678 38.14 13.08 43.79
CA ASN A 678 39.35 12.48 43.24
C ASN A 678 39.44 10.98 43.60
N ASP A 679 40.48 10.29 43.10
CA ASP A 679 40.67 8.85 43.35
C ASP A 679 40.88 8.50 44.85
N LEU A 680 41.22 9.50 45.68
CA LEU A 680 41.37 9.38 47.13
C LEU A 680 40.06 9.69 47.90
N GLY A 681 38.97 9.99 47.18
CA GLY A 681 37.66 10.31 47.76
C GLY A 681 37.55 11.71 48.35
N VAL A 682 38.52 12.59 48.08
CA VAL A 682 38.52 13.98 48.51
C VAL A 682 37.80 14.84 47.48
N ASP A 683 36.99 15.78 47.96
CA ASP A 683 36.24 16.72 47.14
C ASP A 683 37.18 17.56 46.27
N GLU A 684 36.85 17.69 44.98
CA GLU A 684 37.59 18.58 44.08
C GLU A 684 37.33 20.06 44.47
N ALA A 685 38.40 20.76 44.86
CA ALA A 685 38.34 22.15 45.30
C ALA A 685 37.99 23.10 44.12
N GLY A 686 37.10 24.06 44.36
CA GLY A 686 36.72 25.08 43.36
C GLY A 686 35.49 24.73 42.50
N ILE A 687 34.87 23.57 42.72
CA ILE A 687 33.63 23.17 42.06
C ILE A 687 32.44 23.58 42.94
N ASP A 688 31.67 24.58 42.50
CA ASP A 688 30.49 25.10 43.19
C ASP A 688 29.49 23.95 43.45
N GLN A 689 29.09 23.76 44.72
CA GLN A 689 28.31 22.61 45.21
C GLN A 689 26.87 22.47 44.65
N ASP A 690 26.48 23.34 43.71
CA ASP A 690 25.10 23.47 43.22
C ASP A 690 24.91 23.21 41.71
N GLY A 691 25.95 22.83 40.92
CA GLY A 691 25.88 23.00 39.46
C GLY A 691 26.24 21.86 38.49
N VAL A 692 27.14 20.92 38.80
CA VAL A 692 27.90 20.17 37.75
C VAL A 692 27.18 18.99 37.06
N PHE A 693 25.85 18.92 37.14
CA PHE A 693 25.09 17.86 36.47
C PHE A 693 25.14 17.93 34.94
N LYS A 694 25.14 19.13 34.35
CA LYS A 694 25.16 19.30 32.88
C LYS A 694 26.47 18.80 32.26
N GLU A 695 27.58 19.12 32.89
CA GLU A 695 28.92 18.65 32.53
C GLU A 695 29.00 17.12 32.62
N PHE A 696 28.63 16.56 33.78
CA PHE A 696 28.56 15.12 33.99
C PHE A 696 27.72 14.40 32.92
N LEU A 697 26.55 14.96 32.57
CA LEU A 697 25.67 14.39 31.56
C LEU A 697 26.27 14.44 30.15
N GLU A 698 26.89 15.56 29.76
CA GLU A 698 27.56 15.71 28.47
C GLU A 698 28.72 14.70 28.33
N GLU A 699 29.55 14.56 29.37
CA GLU A 699 30.71 13.66 29.35
C GLU A 699 30.32 12.19 29.31
N ILE A 700 29.31 11.76 30.09
CA ILE A 700 28.78 10.39 30.00
C ILE A 700 28.26 10.11 28.61
N ILE A 701 27.45 11.00 28.05
CA ILE A 701 26.87 10.85 26.72
C ILE A 701 27.99 10.73 25.69
N LYS A 702 28.99 11.62 25.72
CA LYS A 702 30.16 11.57 24.83
C LYS A 702 30.96 10.27 24.97
N LYS A 703 31.15 9.78 26.20
CA LYS A 703 31.88 8.52 26.46
C LYS A 703 31.11 7.32 25.89
N VAL A 704 29.83 7.20 26.19
CA VAL A 704 28.98 6.08 25.77
C VAL A 704 28.79 6.00 24.26
N PHE A 705 28.55 7.14 23.61
CA PHE A 705 28.30 7.19 22.16
C PHE A 705 29.59 7.11 21.33
N ASN A 706 30.75 7.00 21.98
CA ASN A 706 32.01 6.75 21.30
C ASN A 706 32.00 5.35 20.66
N PRO A 707 32.17 5.23 19.32
CA PRO A 707 32.20 3.94 18.65
C PRO A 707 33.28 2.98 19.17
N ALA A 708 34.35 3.49 19.79
CA ALA A 708 35.40 2.67 20.39
C ALA A 708 34.91 1.78 21.55
N LEU A 709 33.82 2.16 22.23
CA LEU A 709 33.19 1.31 23.24
C LEU A 709 32.34 0.18 22.63
N ASN A 710 32.08 0.18 21.32
CA ASN A 710 31.23 -0.80 20.63
C ASN A 710 29.80 -0.97 21.20
N LEU A 711 29.28 0.05 21.89
CA LEU A 711 27.84 0.14 22.18
C LEU A 711 27.08 0.71 20.98
N PHE A 712 27.65 1.73 20.32
CA PHE A 712 27.10 2.33 19.11
C PHE A 712 28.10 2.20 17.96
N LYS A 713 27.58 2.13 16.73
CA LYS A 713 28.34 2.11 15.48
C LYS A 713 27.90 3.28 14.60
N THR A 714 28.78 3.71 13.70
CA THR A 714 28.51 4.77 12.73
C THR A 714 28.02 4.20 11.40
N THR A 715 27.13 4.92 10.73
CA THR A 715 26.67 4.60 9.37
C THR A 715 27.76 4.88 8.34
N SER A 716 27.71 4.17 7.21
CA SER A 716 28.63 4.36 6.09
C SER A 716 28.37 5.72 5.42
N GLY A 717 29.25 6.70 5.62
CA GLY A 717 29.25 7.99 4.92
C GLY A 717 28.93 9.22 5.78
N ASN A 718 27.88 9.18 6.62
CA ASN A 718 27.39 10.36 7.36
C ASN A 718 27.71 10.34 8.86
N GLU A 719 28.52 9.37 9.32
CA GLU A 719 28.96 9.22 10.72
C GLU A 719 27.81 9.25 11.76
N ARG A 720 26.60 8.83 11.38
CA ARG A 720 25.44 8.82 12.28
C ARG A 720 25.41 7.56 13.13
N LEU A 721 24.99 7.69 14.38
CA LEU A 721 25.06 6.63 15.38
C LEU A 721 23.80 5.75 15.41
N TYR A 722 24.01 4.44 15.51
CA TYR A 722 22.98 3.44 15.78
C TYR A 722 23.54 2.33 16.69
N PRO A 723 22.70 1.54 17.38
CA PRO A 723 23.17 0.47 18.26
C PRO A 723 24.04 -0.55 17.53
N SER A 724 25.16 -0.96 18.14
CA SER A 724 26.02 -1.98 17.57
C SER A 724 25.36 -3.37 17.68
N PRO A 725 25.21 -4.12 16.56
CA PRO A 725 24.73 -5.51 16.59
C PRO A 725 25.63 -6.41 17.44
N THR A 726 26.93 -6.12 17.51
CA THR A 726 27.93 -6.89 18.28
C THR A 726 28.15 -6.38 19.70
N SER A 727 27.26 -5.53 20.22
CA SER A 727 27.36 -4.98 21.57
C SER A 727 27.33 -6.04 22.69
N TYR A 728 26.82 -7.25 22.41
CA TYR A 728 26.78 -8.38 23.35
C TYR A 728 28.16 -8.86 23.82
N ILE A 729 29.25 -8.36 23.20
CA ILE A 729 30.62 -8.55 23.71
C ILE A 729 30.74 -8.02 25.16
N HIS A 730 29.94 -7.01 25.53
CA HIS A 730 29.82 -6.56 26.91
C HIS A 730 28.71 -7.32 27.63
N GLU A 731 29.04 -8.00 28.73
CA GLU A 731 28.08 -8.82 29.51
C GLU A 731 26.81 -8.05 29.93
N ASN A 732 26.95 -6.74 30.24
CA ASN A 732 25.86 -5.88 30.71
C ASN A 732 25.38 -4.87 29.65
N HIS A 733 25.57 -5.15 28.35
CA HIS A 733 25.26 -4.19 27.28
C HIS A 733 23.80 -3.71 27.28
N LEU A 734 22.82 -4.60 27.49
CA LEU A 734 21.39 -4.23 27.50
C LEU A 734 21.07 -3.24 28.62
N GLN A 735 21.60 -3.48 29.82
CA GLN A 735 21.38 -2.59 30.94
C GLN A 735 22.10 -1.24 30.74
N LEU A 736 23.24 -1.23 30.06
CA LEU A 736 23.89 0.00 29.62
C LEU A 736 23.02 0.77 28.62
N PHE A 737 22.46 0.13 27.59
CA PHE A 737 21.53 0.80 26.67
C PHE A 737 20.32 1.41 27.40
N GLU A 738 19.75 0.70 28.36
CA GLU A 738 18.64 1.22 29.18
C GLU A 738 19.07 2.44 30.02
N PHE A 739 20.24 2.40 30.63
CA PHE A 739 20.80 3.55 31.35
C PHE A 739 21.01 4.75 30.41
N VAL A 740 21.56 4.52 29.22
CA VAL A 740 21.86 5.57 28.24
C VAL A 740 20.59 6.19 27.70
N GLY A 741 19.58 5.38 27.36
CA GLY A 741 18.26 5.86 26.98
C GLY A 741 17.64 6.73 28.08
N LYS A 742 17.79 6.32 29.34
CA LYS A 742 17.32 7.08 30.52
C LYS A 742 18.05 8.43 30.66
N MET A 743 19.38 8.47 30.47
CA MET A 743 20.17 9.71 30.49
C MET A 743 19.78 10.66 29.35
N LEU A 744 19.60 10.14 28.13
CA LEU A 744 19.16 10.95 26.99
C LEU A 744 17.75 11.50 27.21
N GLY A 745 16.83 10.68 27.74
CA GLY A 745 15.49 11.11 28.14
C GLY A 745 15.54 12.22 29.19
N LYS A 746 16.42 12.10 30.18
CA LYS A 746 16.67 13.14 31.20
C LYS A 746 17.21 14.43 30.58
N ALA A 747 18.15 14.36 29.64
CA ALA A 747 18.65 15.53 28.91
C ALA A 747 17.50 16.27 28.20
N MET A 748 16.67 15.53 27.47
CA MET A 748 15.51 16.07 26.77
C MET A 748 14.48 16.68 27.73
N TYR A 749 14.21 16.03 28.86
CA TYR A 749 13.29 16.48 29.92
C TYR A 749 13.73 17.79 30.57
N GLU A 750 15.03 17.97 30.81
CA GLU A 750 15.59 19.23 31.32
C GLU A 750 15.76 20.31 30.24
N GLY A 751 15.73 19.92 28.96
CA GLY A 751 16.04 20.82 27.86
C GLY A 751 17.51 21.08 27.68
N ILE A 752 18.33 20.12 28.11
CA ILE A 752 19.76 20.08 27.86
C ILE A 752 19.98 19.49 26.46
N VAL A 753 20.65 20.26 25.61
CA VAL A 753 20.99 19.87 24.25
C VAL A 753 22.30 19.07 24.27
N VAL A 754 22.34 17.96 23.52
CA VAL A 754 23.50 17.07 23.43
C VAL A 754 23.88 16.79 21.97
N ASP A 755 25.17 16.88 21.68
CA ASP A 755 25.71 16.76 20.31
C ASP A 755 25.89 15.28 19.93
N VAL A 756 24.78 14.61 19.62
CA VAL A 756 24.74 13.18 19.26
C VAL A 756 23.93 13.00 17.97
N PRO A 757 24.59 12.77 16.81
CA PRO A 757 23.90 12.59 15.54
C PRO A 757 23.37 11.15 15.42
N PHE A 758 22.08 10.92 15.64
CA PHE A 758 21.49 9.58 15.46
C PHE A 758 21.15 9.28 14.00
N ALA A 759 21.25 8.01 13.63
CA ALA A 759 20.72 7.54 12.36
C ALA A 759 19.18 7.67 12.34
N SER A 760 18.62 8.08 11.19
CA SER A 760 17.19 8.36 11.03
C SER A 760 16.33 7.15 11.45
N PHE A 761 16.65 5.97 10.90
CA PHE A 761 15.91 4.75 11.19
C PHE A 761 15.91 4.34 12.67
N PHE A 762 17.02 4.60 13.38
CA PHE A 762 17.11 4.30 14.81
C PHE A 762 16.23 5.27 15.61
N LEU A 763 16.27 6.56 15.29
CA LEU A 763 15.43 7.55 15.94
C LEU A 763 13.94 7.33 15.66
N GLY A 764 13.59 6.93 14.42
CA GLY A 764 12.24 6.50 14.07
C GLY A 764 11.77 5.30 14.90
N GLN A 765 12.65 4.34 15.18
CA GLN A 765 12.34 3.23 16.11
C GLN A 765 12.10 3.72 17.53
N VAL A 766 12.90 4.66 18.04
CA VAL A 766 12.73 5.23 19.40
C VAL A 766 11.36 5.91 19.56
N MET A 767 10.93 6.64 18.53
CA MET A 767 9.62 7.29 18.48
C MET A 767 8.45 6.30 18.33
N GLY A 768 8.73 5.01 18.04
CA GLY A 768 7.71 3.99 17.81
C GLY A 768 7.17 3.94 16.38
N HIS A 769 7.78 4.65 15.42
CA HIS A 769 7.34 4.69 14.03
C HIS A 769 7.55 3.36 13.28
N HIS A 770 8.40 2.46 13.77
CA HIS A 770 8.59 1.15 13.12
C HIS A 770 7.34 0.25 13.12
N HIS A 771 6.33 0.57 13.93
CA HIS A 771 5.00 -0.05 13.88
C HIS A 771 3.98 0.78 13.11
N SER A 772 4.36 1.96 12.60
CA SER A 772 3.52 2.79 11.75
C SER A 772 3.29 2.07 10.43
N THR A 773 2.04 2.10 9.96
CA THR A 773 1.66 1.62 8.62
C THR A 773 2.43 2.33 7.50
N PHE A 774 3.01 3.49 7.78
CA PHE A 774 3.71 4.33 6.81
C PHE A 774 5.24 4.09 6.79
N TYR A 775 5.79 3.34 7.75
CA TYR A 775 7.23 3.10 7.84
C TYR A 775 7.69 1.99 6.90
N SER A 776 8.63 2.31 6.01
CA SER A 776 9.25 1.37 5.08
C SER A 776 10.72 1.16 5.42
N SER A 777 11.09 -0.09 5.75
CA SER A 777 12.49 -0.44 6.04
C SER A 777 13.40 -0.27 4.83
N ILE A 778 12.85 -0.40 3.61
CA ILE A 778 13.61 -0.23 2.36
C ILE A 778 13.85 1.26 2.07
N ASP A 779 12.90 2.15 2.35
CA ASP A 779 13.01 3.60 2.15
C ASP A 779 14.05 4.23 3.09
N GLU A 780 14.21 3.68 4.30
CA GLU A 780 15.20 4.12 5.28
C GLU A 780 16.58 3.47 5.10
N LEU A 781 16.69 2.37 4.34
CA LEU A 781 17.93 1.61 4.16
C LEU A 781 19.11 2.46 3.64
N PRO A 782 18.92 3.41 2.69
CA PRO A 782 20.00 4.31 2.27
C PRO A 782 20.62 5.12 3.41
N SER A 783 19.88 5.37 4.50
CA SER A 783 20.39 6.10 5.67
C SER A 783 21.33 5.27 6.54
N LEU A 784 21.22 3.93 6.49
CA LEU A 784 22.14 2.98 7.12
C LEU A 784 23.34 2.71 6.21
N ASP A 785 23.06 2.29 4.98
CA ASP A 785 24.06 1.83 4.00
C ASP A 785 23.55 2.01 2.56
N SER A 786 24.05 3.03 1.87
CA SER A 786 23.63 3.34 0.50
C SER A 786 24.12 2.30 -0.53
N GLU A 787 25.25 1.63 -0.27
CA GLU A 787 25.80 0.63 -1.18
C GLU A 787 24.97 -0.66 -1.09
N PHE A 788 24.63 -1.07 0.13
CA PHE A 788 23.75 -2.20 0.35
C PHE A 788 22.35 -1.98 -0.26
N TYR A 789 21.80 -0.77 -0.14
CA TYR A 789 20.56 -0.41 -0.83
C TYR A 789 20.66 -0.57 -2.35
N LYS A 790 21.73 -0.06 -2.98
CA LYS A 790 21.96 -0.21 -4.42
C LYS A 790 22.03 -1.69 -4.83
N ASN A 791 22.67 -2.53 -4.02
CA ASN A 791 22.75 -3.97 -4.27
C ASN A 791 21.36 -4.64 -4.23
N LEU A 792 20.52 -4.33 -3.23
CA LEU A 792 19.14 -4.86 -3.20
C LEU A 792 18.26 -4.34 -4.34
N THR A 793 18.39 -3.07 -4.70
CA THR A 793 17.66 -2.48 -5.83
C THR A 793 18.11 -3.11 -7.17
N SER A 794 19.37 -3.52 -7.29
CA SER A 794 19.84 -4.26 -8.47
C SER A 794 19.15 -5.62 -8.63
N ILE A 795 18.83 -6.31 -7.51
CA ILE A 795 18.05 -7.56 -7.53
C ILE A 795 16.61 -7.31 -7.95
N LYS A 796 16.01 -6.19 -7.50
CA LYS A 796 14.66 -5.77 -7.94
C LYS A 796 14.62 -5.61 -9.47
N ARG A 797 15.62 -4.91 -10.03
CA ARG A 797 15.74 -4.57 -11.46
C ARG A 797 16.38 -5.67 -12.32
N TYR A 798 16.70 -6.84 -11.76
CA TYR A 798 17.27 -7.95 -12.52
C TYR A 798 16.20 -8.61 -13.42
N ASP A 799 16.43 -8.57 -14.73
CA ASP A 799 15.53 -9.11 -15.76
C ASP A 799 15.64 -10.64 -15.95
N GLY A 800 16.73 -11.26 -15.47
CA GLY A 800 16.96 -12.71 -15.56
C GLY A 800 16.25 -13.53 -14.47
N ASP A 801 16.57 -14.83 -14.36
CA ASP A 801 16.13 -15.63 -13.23
C ASP A 801 16.99 -15.34 -12.00
N VAL A 802 16.40 -14.75 -10.96
CA VAL A 802 17.09 -14.47 -9.69
C VAL A 802 17.64 -15.75 -9.04
N GLY A 803 17.08 -16.92 -9.38
CA GLY A 803 17.60 -18.22 -8.93
C GLY A 803 19.06 -18.46 -9.32
N ASP A 804 19.53 -17.86 -10.42
CA ASP A 804 20.92 -17.99 -10.90
C ASP A 804 21.93 -17.33 -9.95
N LEU A 805 21.50 -16.39 -9.12
CA LEU A 805 22.36 -15.70 -8.14
C LEU A 805 22.72 -16.60 -6.93
N GLY A 806 22.07 -17.76 -6.78
CA GLY A 806 22.34 -18.69 -5.69
C GLY A 806 22.00 -18.13 -4.30
N LEU A 807 21.14 -17.11 -4.23
CA LEU A 807 20.72 -16.49 -2.98
C LEU A 807 19.71 -17.38 -2.25
N THR A 808 19.81 -17.41 -0.93
CA THR A 808 18.85 -18.06 -0.03
C THR A 808 18.17 -17.02 0.87
N LEU A 809 17.07 -17.38 1.51
CA LEU A 809 16.39 -16.51 2.49
C LEU A 809 17.14 -16.49 3.85
N SER A 810 18.44 -16.23 3.80
CA SER A 810 19.37 -16.13 4.94
C SER A 810 20.39 -15.02 4.73
N TYR A 811 21.05 -14.61 5.81
CA TYR A 811 22.12 -13.61 5.81
C TYR A 811 23.34 -14.16 6.56
N ASP A 812 24.49 -14.16 5.90
CA ASP A 812 25.76 -14.58 6.49
C ASP A 812 26.54 -13.36 6.96
N GLU A 813 26.84 -13.32 8.26
CA GLU A 813 27.62 -12.26 8.90
C GLU A 813 28.97 -12.82 9.39
N ASP A 814 30.07 -12.12 9.09
CA ASP A 814 31.36 -12.40 9.70
C ASP A 814 31.47 -11.70 11.05
N VAL A 815 31.42 -12.49 12.12
CA VAL A 815 31.58 -12.04 13.50
C VAL A 815 32.93 -12.53 14.01
N MET A 816 33.92 -11.63 14.06
CA MET A 816 35.28 -11.92 14.57
C MET A 816 35.97 -13.11 13.88
N GLY A 817 35.72 -13.32 12.58
CA GLY A 817 36.28 -14.44 11.81
C GLY A 817 35.42 -15.70 11.81
N GLN A 818 34.28 -15.71 12.52
CA GLN A 818 33.29 -16.78 12.47
C GLN A 818 32.11 -16.37 11.61
N LEU A 819 31.83 -17.15 10.56
CA LEU A 819 30.64 -16.95 9.73
C LEU A 819 29.39 -17.44 10.47
N VAL A 820 28.53 -16.50 10.86
CA VAL A 820 27.23 -16.76 11.49
C VAL A 820 26.13 -16.58 10.46
N CYS A 821 25.37 -17.65 10.21
CA CYS A 821 24.29 -17.63 9.23
C CYS A 821 22.94 -17.45 9.92
N HIS A 822 22.32 -16.28 9.69
CA HIS A 822 21.02 -15.87 10.21
C HIS A 822 19.90 -16.20 9.23
N GLU A 823 18.85 -16.88 9.70
CA GLU A 823 17.66 -17.14 8.90
C GLU A 823 16.71 -15.94 8.91
N LEU A 824 16.32 -15.46 7.71
CA LEU A 824 15.34 -14.36 7.59
C LEU A 824 13.91 -14.84 7.90
N ILE A 825 13.64 -16.09 7.57
CA ILE A 825 12.42 -16.83 7.91
C ILE A 825 12.80 -18.24 8.37
N PRO A 826 11.98 -18.92 9.19
CA PRO A 826 12.25 -20.30 9.61
C PRO A 826 12.47 -21.22 8.40
N GLY A 827 13.62 -21.90 8.34
CA GLY A 827 13.98 -22.78 7.22
C GLY A 827 14.54 -22.06 5.99
N GLY A 828 14.76 -20.74 6.08
CA GLY A 828 15.16 -19.89 4.96
C GLY A 828 16.49 -20.25 4.30
N LYS A 829 17.42 -20.91 5.03
CA LYS A 829 18.68 -21.43 4.47
C LYS A 829 18.49 -22.43 3.32
N THR A 830 17.36 -23.12 3.31
CA THR A 830 17.04 -24.14 2.29
C THR A 830 16.14 -23.60 1.17
N MET A 831 15.65 -22.37 1.32
CA MET A 831 14.73 -21.75 0.38
C MET A 831 15.48 -20.80 -0.56
N PRO A 832 15.55 -21.10 -1.87
CA PRO A 832 16.19 -20.20 -2.83
C PRO A 832 15.34 -18.96 -3.08
N VAL A 833 16.01 -17.86 -3.41
CA VAL A 833 15.35 -16.64 -3.87
C VAL A 833 15.03 -16.80 -5.36
N THR A 834 13.76 -16.64 -5.74
CA THR A 834 13.22 -16.75 -7.08
C THR A 834 12.56 -15.44 -7.51
N ASN A 835 12.20 -15.30 -8.78
CA ASN A 835 11.47 -14.12 -9.27
C ASN A 835 10.12 -13.89 -8.55
N GLU A 836 9.49 -14.93 -8.02
CA GLU A 836 8.23 -14.83 -7.27
C GLU A 836 8.43 -14.27 -5.85
N ASN A 837 9.57 -14.57 -5.21
CA ASN A 837 9.83 -14.19 -3.82
C ASN A 837 10.91 -13.08 -3.68
N LYS A 838 11.50 -12.58 -4.77
CA LYS A 838 12.58 -11.58 -4.74
C LYS A 838 12.22 -10.31 -4.00
N ILE A 839 10.98 -9.83 -4.14
CA ILE A 839 10.49 -8.64 -3.43
C ILE A 839 10.40 -8.92 -1.92
N SER A 840 9.88 -10.09 -1.52
CA SER A 840 9.84 -10.51 -0.12
C SER A 840 11.23 -10.63 0.48
N TYR A 841 12.21 -11.20 -0.25
CA TYR A 841 13.60 -11.26 0.18
C TYR A 841 14.18 -9.86 0.46
N ILE A 842 13.99 -8.91 -0.45
CA ILE A 842 14.48 -7.52 -0.29
C ILE A 842 13.91 -6.89 0.99
N HIS A 843 12.61 -7.00 1.23
CA HIS A 843 11.98 -6.45 2.43
C HIS A 843 12.45 -7.14 3.71
N LEU A 844 12.55 -8.48 3.70
CA LEU A 844 13.04 -9.25 4.85
C LEU A 844 14.48 -8.91 5.19
N MET A 845 15.34 -8.76 4.18
CA MET A 845 16.73 -8.37 4.34
C MET A 845 16.87 -6.96 4.91
N ALA A 846 16.12 -5.99 4.37
CA ALA A 846 16.08 -4.63 4.88
C ALA A 846 15.59 -4.59 6.34
N HIS A 847 14.51 -5.32 6.65
CA HIS A 847 13.98 -5.42 8.02
C HIS A 847 14.97 -6.10 8.98
N PHE A 848 15.70 -7.12 8.52
CA PHE A 848 16.72 -7.78 9.32
C PHE A 848 17.84 -6.80 9.74
N ARG A 849 18.41 -6.10 8.74
CA ARG A 849 19.51 -5.14 8.94
C ARG A 849 19.09 -3.93 9.76
N MET A 850 17.88 -3.42 9.56
CA MET A 850 17.44 -2.17 10.19
C MET A 850 16.85 -2.37 11.58
N HIS A 851 16.24 -3.53 11.85
CA HIS A 851 15.49 -3.77 13.09
C HIS A 851 15.92 -5.05 13.80
N THR A 852 15.90 -6.19 13.12
CA THR A 852 16.01 -7.51 13.78
C THR A 852 17.35 -7.68 14.50
N GLN A 853 18.46 -7.31 13.87
CA GLN A 853 19.82 -7.47 14.44
C GLN A 853 20.12 -6.55 15.64
N ILE A 854 19.37 -5.45 15.79
CA ILE A 854 19.54 -4.47 16.89
C ILE A 854 18.34 -4.44 17.86
N LYS A 855 17.45 -5.42 17.76
CA LYS A 855 16.14 -5.41 18.40
C LYS A 855 16.23 -5.29 19.91
N GLU A 856 17.09 -6.09 20.54
CA GLU A 856 17.21 -6.13 22.00
C GLU A 856 17.83 -4.86 22.56
N GLN A 857 18.89 -4.36 21.91
CA GLN A 857 19.57 -3.11 22.26
C GLN A 857 18.62 -1.91 22.14
N THR A 858 17.90 -1.84 21.02
CA THR A 858 16.92 -0.79 20.75
C THR A 858 15.77 -0.84 21.74
N ALA A 859 15.24 -2.03 22.05
CA ALA A 859 14.20 -2.20 23.05
C ALA A 859 14.67 -1.75 24.44
N ALA A 860 15.91 -2.10 24.84
CA ALA A 860 16.49 -1.68 26.11
C ALA A 860 16.66 -0.16 26.20
N PHE A 861 17.21 0.46 25.15
CA PHE A 861 17.32 1.91 25.05
C PHE A 861 15.96 2.60 25.16
N ILE A 862 14.96 2.10 24.42
CA ILE A 862 13.59 2.62 24.44
C ILE A 862 12.96 2.52 25.82
N ARG A 863 13.14 1.41 26.55
CA ARG A 863 12.64 1.28 27.94
C ARG A 863 13.20 2.37 28.83
N GLY A 864 14.51 2.61 28.74
CA GLY A 864 15.18 3.67 29.49
C GLY A 864 14.65 5.06 29.14
N PHE A 865 14.59 5.36 27.85
CA PHE A 865 14.14 6.66 27.35
C PHE A 865 12.67 6.95 27.71
N ARG A 866 11.78 5.97 27.52
CA ARG A 866 10.34 6.08 27.83
C ARG A 866 10.05 6.13 29.33
N SER A 867 10.99 5.71 30.18
CA SER A 867 10.85 5.87 31.63
C SER A 867 10.84 7.35 32.06
N ILE A 868 11.41 8.24 31.23
CA ILE A 868 11.47 9.69 31.50
C ILE A 868 10.49 10.46 30.61
N ILE A 869 10.52 10.19 29.30
CA ILE A 869 9.71 10.91 28.30
C ILE A 869 8.49 10.07 27.91
N ASN A 870 7.29 10.63 28.04
CA ASN A 870 6.08 9.98 27.55
C ASN A 870 6.11 9.96 25.99
N PRO A 871 5.96 8.77 25.34
CA PRO A 871 5.90 8.65 23.89
C PRO A 871 4.88 9.58 23.21
N GLU A 872 3.74 9.85 23.86
CA GLU A 872 2.68 10.69 23.30
C GLU A 872 3.15 12.12 23.01
N TRP A 873 4.10 12.63 23.80
CA TRP A 873 4.63 13.97 23.61
C TRP A 873 5.50 14.07 22.35
N LEU A 874 6.07 12.94 21.90
CA LEU A 874 6.93 12.89 20.73
C LEU A 874 6.16 12.72 19.42
N HIS A 875 4.90 12.28 19.46
CA HIS A 875 4.05 12.18 18.27
C HIS A 875 3.84 13.52 17.56
N MET A 876 4.06 14.64 18.25
CA MET A 876 3.99 15.97 17.66
C MET A 876 5.14 16.25 16.68
N PHE A 877 6.23 15.49 16.72
CA PHE A 877 7.46 15.78 15.97
C PHE A 877 7.74 14.69 14.93
N SER A 878 8.40 15.07 13.83
CA SER A 878 8.99 14.10 12.88
C SER A 878 10.38 13.65 13.32
N THR A 879 10.93 12.61 12.70
CA THR A 879 12.27 12.09 13.02
C THR A 879 13.37 13.17 12.98
N PRO A 880 13.48 14.02 11.93
CA PRO A 880 14.46 15.11 11.92
C PRO A 880 14.22 16.17 12.99
N GLU A 881 12.97 16.37 13.43
CA GLU A 881 12.61 17.32 14.47
C GLU A 881 13.00 16.82 15.86
N VAL A 882 12.82 15.52 16.14
CA VAL A 882 13.33 14.94 17.39
C VAL A 882 14.85 15.01 17.44
N GLN A 883 15.54 14.81 16.31
CA GLN A 883 17.00 15.00 16.25
C GLN A 883 17.38 16.45 16.64
N ARG A 884 16.61 17.45 16.18
CA ARG A 884 16.78 18.85 16.60
C ARG A 884 16.42 19.06 18.07
N LEU A 885 15.44 18.35 18.61
CA LEU A 885 15.10 18.42 20.05
C LEU A 885 16.22 17.89 20.95
N VAL A 886 16.93 16.86 20.47
CA VAL A 886 18.10 16.29 21.15
C VAL A 886 19.34 17.18 20.99
N SER A 887 19.66 17.56 19.75
CA SER A 887 20.94 18.19 19.42
C SER A 887 20.88 19.71 19.21
N GLY A 888 19.72 20.35 19.36
CA GLY A 888 19.59 21.78 19.14
C GLY A 888 19.54 22.13 17.65
N ASP A 889 19.50 23.43 17.36
CA ASP A 889 19.39 23.89 15.98
C ASP A 889 20.75 23.85 15.26
N ASN A 890 20.73 23.59 13.95
CA ASN A 890 21.91 23.67 13.10
C ASN A 890 22.13 25.09 12.55
N ALA A 891 21.28 26.04 12.93
CA ALA A 891 21.40 27.44 12.55
C ALA A 891 22.64 28.07 13.17
N GLU A 892 23.23 29.05 12.46
CA GLU A 892 24.29 29.88 13.03
C GLU A 892 23.82 30.60 14.29
N ILE A 893 24.74 30.83 15.21
CA ILE A 893 24.44 31.51 16.47
C ILE A 893 24.06 32.95 16.17
N ASP A 894 22.81 33.30 16.44
CA ASP A 894 22.33 34.69 16.43
C ASP A 894 22.93 35.45 17.62
N LEU A 895 24.00 36.19 17.33
CA LEU A 895 24.71 37.00 18.31
C LEU A 895 23.85 38.15 18.85
N ASP A 896 22.91 38.67 18.06
CA ASP A 896 22.02 39.75 18.49
C ASP A 896 20.99 39.22 19.50
N ASP A 897 20.43 38.03 19.25
CA ASP A 897 19.55 37.35 20.20
C ASP A 897 20.28 36.97 21.50
N LEU A 898 21.50 36.44 21.38
CA LEU A 898 22.34 36.11 22.53
C LEU A 898 22.66 37.35 23.38
N LYS A 899 23.08 38.44 22.74
CA LYS A 899 23.41 39.72 23.39
C LYS A 899 22.20 40.32 24.08
N LYS A 900 21.02 40.27 23.45
CA LYS A 900 19.76 40.81 23.99
C LYS A 900 19.33 40.11 25.29
N HIS A 901 19.60 38.80 25.40
CA HIS A 901 19.20 37.98 26.55
C HIS A 901 20.36 37.67 27.52
N THR A 902 21.50 38.35 27.37
CA THR A 902 22.64 38.22 28.29
C THR A 902 22.44 39.07 29.55
N VAL A 903 22.59 38.47 30.72
CA VAL A 903 22.56 39.14 32.02
C VAL A 903 23.98 39.48 32.47
N TYR A 904 24.20 40.69 33.00
CA TYR A 904 25.52 41.14 33.43
C TYR A 904 25.61 41.28 34.96
N TYR A 905 26.72 40.85 35.54
CA TYR A 905 26.99 40.89 36.99
C TYR A 905 28.39 41.47 37.28
N GLY A 906 28.64 41.84 38.55
CA GLY A 906 29.96 42.30 39.00
C GLY A 906 30.40 43.65 38.42
N GLY A 907 29.46 44.56 38.11
CA GLY A 907 29.77 45.88 37.56
C GLY A 907 29.90 45.94 36.04
N PHE A 908 29.76 44.82 35.32
CA PHE A 908 29.53 44.85 33.88
C PHE A 908 28.09 45.22 33.53
N HIS A 909 27.94 45.91 32.40
CA HIS A 909 26.67 46.28 31.79
C HIS A 909 26.85 46.37 30.27
N SER A 910 25.76 46.48 29.51
CA SER A 910 25.77 46.42 28.04
C SER A 910 26.66 47.46 27.36
N SER A 911 26.86 48.64 27.98
CA SER A 911 27.72 49.72 27.48
C SER A 911 29.16 49.70 28.04
N HIS A 912 29.54 48.69 28.83
CA HIS A 912 30.89 48.59 29.37
C HIS A 912 31.91 48.26 28.25
N ARG A 913 33.09 48.90 28.24
CA ARG A 913 34.06 48.77 27.12
C ARG A 913 34.43 47.32 26.78
N VAL A 914 34.65 46.49 27.81
CA VAL A 914 35.07 45.09 27.63
C VAL A 914 33.95 44.24 27.06
N ILE A 915 32.69 44.57 27.39
CA ILE A 915 31.51 43.90 26.84
C ILE A 915 31.31 44.30 25.37
N ILE A 916 31.48 45.58 25.03
CA ILE A 916 31.44 46.05 23.64
C ILE A 916 32.54 45.34 22.83
N TRP A 917 33.76 45.26 23.37
CA TRP A 917 34.87 44.55 22.72
C TRP A 917 34.57 43.05 22.55
N LEU A 918 33.98 42.39 23.54
CA LEU A 918 33.60 40.98 23.45
C LEU A 918 32.65 40.74 22.27
N TRP A 919 31.56 41.50 22.19
CA TRP A 919 30.59 41.34 21.10
C TRP A 919 31.17 41.68 19.73
N ASP A 920 32.02 42.70 19.65
CA ASP A 920 32.73 43.05 18.42
C ASP A 920 33.74 41.96 17.99
N ILE A 921 34.45 41.35 18.93
CA ILE A 921 35.33 40.20 18.66
C ILE A 921 34.52 39.00 18.14
N LEU A 922 33.41 38.65 18.80
CA LEU A 922 32.56 37.53 18.39
C LEU A 922 31.95 37.76 17.00
N SER A 923 31.58 39.00 16.66
CA SER A 923 30.97 39.35 15.38
C SER A 923 32.00 39.47 14.24
N SER A 924 33.11 40.16 14.48
CA SER A 924 34.06 40.56 13.43
C SER A 924 35.27 39.63 13.31
N ASP A 925 35.76 39.08 14.43
CA ASP A 925 37.05 38.38 14.50
C ASP A 925 36.90 36.84 14.56
N PHE A 926 35.74 36.31 14.96
CA PHE A 926 35.50 34.86 15.15
C PHE A 926 34.65 34.26 14.02
N SER A 927 35.07 33.08 13.54
CA SER A 927 34.32 32.24 12.60
C SER A 927 33.10 31.58 13.24
N SER A 928 32.19 31.03 12.43
CA SER A 928 31.02 30.28 12.93
C SER A 928 31.40 29.11 13.83
N GLU A 929 32.52 28.43 13.55
CA GLU A 929 33.07 27.37 14.41
C GLU A 929 33.60 27.92 15.74
N GLU A 930 34.32 29.04 15.73
CA GLU A 930 34.80 29.68 16.96
C GLU A 930 33.66 30.23 17.82
N ARG A 931 32.58 30.71 17.21
CA ARG A 931 31.35 31.09 17.93
C ARG A 931 30.70 29.88 18.59
N ALA A 932 30.67 28.73 17.91
CA ALA A 932 30.19 27.47 18.49
C ALA A 932 31.08 27.00 19.64
N MET A 933 32.40 27.11 19.52
CA MET A 933 33.35 26.83 20.60
C MET A 933 33.16 27.79 21.79
N PHE A 934 32.90 29.08 21.54
CA PHE A 934 32.60 30.04 22.58
C PHE A 934 31.29 29.72 23.31
N LEU A 935 30.23 29.40 22.58
CA LEU A 935 28.97 29.00 23.19
C LEU A 935 29.15 27.71 24.01
N LYS A 936 29.91 26.75 23.49
CA LYS A 936 30.25 25.52 24.21
C LYS A 936 31.07 25.80 25.46
N PHE A 937 32.03 26.70 25.39
CA PHE A 937 32.85 27.09 26.52
C PHE A 937 32.02 27.65 27.68
N VAL A 938 30.98 28.46 27.39
CA VAL A 938 30.15 29.07 28.43
C VAL A 938 28.95 28.21 28.84
N THR A 939 28.41 27.41 27.94
CA THR A 939 27.14 26.72 28.14
C THR A 939 27.23 25.21 28.06
N SER A 940 28.37 24.60 27.75
CA SER A 940 28.51 23.17 27.41
C SER A 940 27.72 22.73 26.16
N CYS A 941 27.14 23.66 25.39
CA CYS A 941 26.42 23.36 24.16
C CYS A 941 27.08 24.10 22.98
N SER A 942 27.41 23.39 21.90
CA SER A 942 27.94 24.00 20.67
C SER A 942 26.86 24.65 19.80
N ARG A 943 25.59 24.34 20.07
CA ARG A 943 24.43 24.75 19.26
C ARG A 943 23.45 25.60 20.09
N PRO A 944 22.77 26.58 19.44
CA PRO A 944 21.84 27.44 20.13
C PRO A 944 20.56 26.68 20.56
N PRO A 945 19.86 27.16 21.62
CA PRO A 945 18.57 26.60 22.00
C PRO A 945 17.51 26.80 20.90
N LEU A 946 16.67 25.79 20.67
CA LEU A 946 15.63 25.81 19.61
C LEU A 946 14.64 26.99 19.69
N LEU A 947 14.41 27.55 20.87
CA LEU A 947 13.46 28.65 21.09
C LEU A 947 14.14 30.03 21.13
N GLY A 948 15.46 30.09 20.93
CA GLY A 948 16.30 31.26 21.15
C GLY A 948 16.85 31.35 22.57
N PHE A 949 17.75 32.30 22.80
CA PHE A 949 18.47 32.45 24.07
C PHE A 949 17.59 32.94 25.22
N ALA A 950 16.41 33.52 24.93
CA ALA A 950 15.40 33.87 25.93
C ALA A 950 14.92 32.67 26.76
N TYR A 951 14.99 31.46 26.20
CA TYR A 951 14.53 30.22 26.83
C TYR A 951 15.68 29.38 27.40
N LEU A 952 16.92 29.89 27.35
CA LEU A 952 18.05 29.25 28.00
C LEU A 952 17.88 29.39 29.53
N LYS A 953 17.82 28.25 30.22
CA LYS A 953 17.72 28.20 31.68
C LYS A 953 18.91 27.44 32.25
N PRO A 954 19.67 28.03 33.19
CA PRO A 954 19.68 29.45 33.61
C PRO A 954 20.07 30.41 32.46
N PRO A 955 19.76 31.72 32.53
CA PRO A 955 20.06 32.66 31.44
C PRO A 955 21.58 32.81 31.23
N PHE A 956 21.97 33.10 29.98
CA PHE A 956 23.37 33.39 29.66
C PHE A 956 23.84 34.62 30.45
N SER A 957 24.93 34.48 31.19
CA SER A 957 25.36 35.47 32.17
C SER A 957 26.84 35.80 32.01
N ILE A 958 27.22 37.06 32.22
CA ILE A 958 28.63 37.50 32.21
C ILE A 958 28.93 38.23 33.51
N ARG A 959 29.91 37.76 34.28
CA ARG A 959 30.36 38.38 35.53
C ARG A 959 31.79 38.90 35.39
N CYS A 960 31.99 40.15 35.81
CA CYS A 960 33.34 40.67 36.00
C CYS A 960 34.02 39.96 37.17
N VAL A 961 35.26 39.49 36.96
CA VAL A 961 36.12 39.00 38.03
C VAL A 961 37.11 40.12 38.37
N GLU A 962 37.00 40.66 39.58
CA GLU A 962 38.00 41.57 40.12
C GLU A 962 39.28 40.79 40.45
N VAL A 963 40.43 41.34 40.06
CA VAL A 963 41.74 40.80 40.42
C VAL A 963 42.09 41.39 41.78
N SER A 964 41.83 40.65 42.86
CA SER A 964 42.38 40.94 44.19
C SER A 964 43.80 40.39 44.29
N ASP A 965 44.73 41.18 44.83
CA ASP A 965 46.17 40.87 44.92
C ASP A 965 46.53 39.77 45.96
N ASP A 966 45.56 39.11 46.60
CA ASP A 966 45.83 38.31 47.80
C ASP A 966 45.56 36.81 47.61
N GLN A 967 46.56 36.10 47.08
CA GLN A 967 46.82 34.69 47.42
C GLN A 967 48.34 34.48 47.58
N ASP A 968 48.91 35.10 48.61
CA ASP A 968 50.19 34.66 49.18
C ASP A 968 49.90 34.04 50.54
N THR A 969 50.01 32.72 50.61
CA THR A 969 49.98 31.96 51.85
C THR A 969 51.32 32.17 52.54
N GLY A 970 51.38 32.96 53.61
CA GLY A 970 52.63 33.15 54.34
C GLY A 970 52.55 34.22 55.42
N ASP A 971 52.51 33.76 56.67
CA ASP A 971 52.80 34.55 57.87
C ASP A 971 54.07 35.38 57.70
N THR A 972 53.98 36.68 58.00
CA THR A 972 54.79 37.38 59.02
C THR A 972 54.64 38.90 58.87
N LEU A 973 54.88 39.59 59.98
CA LEU A 973 54.94 41.02 60.31
C LEU A 973 55.32 42.09 59.24
N GLY A 974 55.54 41.76 57.97
CA GLY A 974 55.79 42.71 56.87
C GLY A 974 54.54 43.40 56.29
N SER A 975 53.32 42.93 56.60
CA SER A 975 52.10 43.44 55.96
C SER A 975 51.67 44.85 56.43
N VAL A 976 52.09 45.28 57.62
CA VAL A 976 51.75 46.62 58.14
C VAL A 976 52.65 47.72 57.57
N LEU A 977 53.87 47.39 57.12
CA LEU A 977 54.82 48.35 56.54
C LEU A 977 54.59 48.61 55.05
N ARG A 978 53.90 47.70 54.33
CA ARG A 978 53.65 47.85 52.89
C ARG A 978 52.48 48.77 52.55
N GLY A 979 51.62 49.09 53.52
CA GLY A 979 50.48 50.00 53.35
C GLY A 979 50.84 51.49 53.22
N PHE A 980 52.08 51.89 53.55
CA PHE A 980 52.49 53.30 53.57
C PHE A 980 53.23 53.79 52.30
N PHE A 981 53.65 52.90 51.41
CA PHE A 981 54.30 53.28 50.15
C PHE A 981 53.51 52.79 48.94
N THR A 982 52.54 53.60 48.53
CA THR A 982 51.97 53.57 47.18
C THR A 982 53.07 53.79 46.16
N ILE A 983 53.40 52.78 45.33
CA ILE A 983 53.94 52.92 43.96
C ILE A 983 53.90 51.54 43.25
N ARG A 984 53.30 51.54 42.04
CA ARG A 984 53.18 50.47 41.01
C ARG A 984 52.00 49.49 41.13
N LYS A 985 50.87 49.89 40.52
CA LYS A 985 49.86 48.99 39.93
C LYS A 985 50.56 48.01 38.98
N LYS A 986 50.53 46.71 39.28
CA LYS A 986 50.91 45.64 38.35
C LYS A 986 49.67 45.23 37.55
N GLU A 987 49.81 45.00 36.24
CA GLU A 987 48.68 44.82 35.33
C GLU A 987 47.89 43.51 35.58
N PRO A 988 46.54 43.52 35.52
CA PRO A 988 45.68 42.34 35.66
C PRO A 988 45.65 41.45 34.38
N GLY A 989 46.79 41.25 33.73
CA GLY A 989 46.89 40.62 32.40
C GLY A 989 47.05 39.10 32.36
N GLY A 990 47.16 38.43 33.52
CA GLY A 990 47.51 37.01 33.60
C GLY A 990 46.33 36.04 33.38
N ARG A 991 45.21 36.29 34.07
CA ARG A 991 44.11 35.33 34.22
C ARG A 991 43.34 35.14 32.92
N LEU A 992 43.06 33.90 32.55
CA LEU A 992 42.20 33.54 31.41
C LEU A 992 40.72 33.77 31.76
N PRO A 993 39.84 34.02 30.76
CA PRO A 993 38.41 33.89 30.97
C PRO A 993 38.11 32.46 31.44
N THR A 994 37.22 32.33 32.42
CA THR A 994 36.74 31.04 32.91
C THR A 994 35.22 30.99 32.75
N SER A 995 34.64 29.80 32.83
CA SER A 995 33.20 29.62 32.74
C SER A 995 32.67 28.76 33.87
N SER A 996 31.37 28.87 34.12
CA SER A 996 30.62 27.96 34.98
C SER A 996 29.39 27.55 34.20
N THR A 997 29.54 26.47 33.42
CA THR A 997 28.59 26.01 32.40
C THR A 997 27.22 25.65 32.98
N CYS A 998 27.20 25.24 34.24
CA CYS A 998 26.01 25.00 35.06
C CYS A 998 25.08 26.22 35.15
N PHE A 999 25.68 27.41 35.24
CA PHE A 999 24.98 28.68 35.35
C PHE A 999 24.95 29.46 34.03
N ASN A 1000 25.44 28.86 32.93
CA ASN A 1000 25.71 29.53 31.66
C ASN A 1000 26.47 30.85 31.87
N LEU A 1001 27.45 30.84 32.77
CA LEU A 1001 28.14 32.02 33.28
C LEU A 1001 29.56 32.13 32.73
N LEU A 1002 29.87 33.24 32.04
CA LEU A 1002 31.21 33.63 31.66
C LEU A 1002 31.82 34.54 32.74
N LYS A 1003 32.90 34.09 33.36
CA LYS A 1003 33.71 34.87 34.31
C LYS A 1003 34.83 35.57 33.53
N LEU A 1004 34.64 36.86 33.27
CA LEU A 1004 35.48 37.63 32.36
C LEU A 1004 36.30 38.70 33.13
N PRO A 1005 37.64 38.67 33.07
CA PRO A 1005 38.48 39.73 33.62
C PRO A 1005 38.29 41.08 32.92
N ASN A 1006 38.50 42.18 33.64
CA ASN A 1006 38.46 43.53 33.07
C ASN A 1006 39.76 43.85 32.31
N TYR A 1007 39.90 43.30 31.10
CA TYR A 1007 41.10 43.49 30.28
C TYR A 1007 41.32 44.95 29.85
N SER A 1008 42.60 45.36 29.77
CA SER A 1008 43.00 46.72 29.42
C SER A 1008 42.97 47.01 27.90
N LYS A 1009 43.08 45.99 27.05
CA LYS A 1009 43.14 46.11 25.57
C LYS A 1009 42.26 45.06 24.87
N LYS A 1010 41.63 45.45 23.75
CA LYS A 1010 40.80 44.56 22.90
C LYS A 1010 41.59 43.34 22.38
N SER A 1011 42.84 43.51 21.96
CA SER A 1011 43.67 42.41 21.46
C SER A 1011 43.94 41.34 22.52
N ILE A 1012 44.18 41.75 23.77
CA ILE A 1012 44.41 40.84 24.89
C ILE A 1012 43.15 40.01 25.15
N LEU A 1013 41.97 40.65 25.17
CA LEU A 1013 40.68 39.93 25.30
C LEU A 1013 40.51 38.91 24.17
N ARG A 1014 40.76 39.30 22.92
CA ARG A 1014 40.63 38.42 21.75
C ARG A 1014 41.52 37.19 21.87
N ASP A 1015 42.81 37.41 22.11
CA ASP A 1015 43.81 36.33 22.10
C ASP A 1015 43.61 35.38 23.30
N LYS A 1016 43.30 35.93 24.49
CA LYS A 1016 43.00 35.15 25.70
C LYS A 1016 41.68 34.39 25.60
N LEU A 1017 40.65 34.98 25.00
CA LEU A 1017 39.36 34.32 24.77
C LEU A 1017 39.51 33.17 23.76
N ARG A 1018 40.17 33.42 22.62
CA ARG A 1018 40.45 32.40 21.61
C ARG A 1018 41.27 31.24 22.19
N TYR A 1019 42.25 31.54 23.04
CA TYR A 1019 43.02 30.51 23.76
C TYR A 1019 42.15 29.70 24.73
N ALA A 1020 41.32 30.36 25.54
CA ALA A 1020 40.45 29.68 26.52
C ALA A 1020 39.41 28.75 25.87
N ILE A 1021 38.79 29.18 24.77
CA ILE A 1021 37.78 28.36 24.07
C ILE A 1021 38.40 27.19 23.29
N SER A 1022 39.64 27.33 22.79
CA SER A 1022 40.31 26.28 22.00
C SER A 1022 40.94 25.20 22.87
N MET A 1023 41.44 25.56 24.05
CA MET A 1023 42.03 24.61 25.00
C MET A 1023 41.00 23.91 25.89
N ASN A 1024 39.70 24.22 25.71
CA ASN A 1024 38.59 23.67 26.48
C ASN A 1024 38.87 23.65 28.01
N THR A 1025 39.50 24.71 28.52
CA THR A 1025 39.97 24.79 29.91
C THR A 1025 38.77 24.95 30.84
N GLY A 1026 38.11 23.85 31.17
CA GLY A 1026 37.18 23.76 32.29
C GLY A 1026 37.96 23.67 33.59
N PHE A 1027 37.58 24.49 34.58
CA PHE A 1027 37.93 24.54 36.02
C PHE A 1027 39.38 24.26 36.52
N GLU A 1028 40.23 23.50 35.83
CA GLU A 1028 41.55 23.02 36.28
C GLU A 1028 42.63 24.10 36.34
N LEU A 1029 42.40 25.30 35.79
CA LEU A 1029 43.39 26.38 35.70
C LEU A 1029 42.94 27.67 36.39
N SER A 1030 41.90 27.64 37.23
CA SER A 1030 41.33 28.83 37.87
C SER A 1030 42.02 29.26 39.15
#